data_AF-A0A1B9GDS0-F1
#
_entry.id   AF-A0A1B9GDS0-F1
#
_cell.length_a   1.000
_cell.length_b   1.000
_cell.length_c   1.000
_cell.angle_alpha   90.00
_cell.angle_beta   90.00
_cell.angle_gamma   90.00
#
_symmetry.space_group_name_H-M   'P 1'
#
loop_
_entity.id
_entity.type
_entity.pdbx_description
1 polymer ?
#
loop_
_entity_poly.entity_id
_entity_poly.type
_entity_poly.pdbx_seq_one_letter_code
_entity_poly.pdbx_strand_id
1 'polypeptide(L)'
;MPRDLSERAQDFREQWLARSGGWLSELVITLSDLTGIWDIIILSGIFVGSWIVLRTSPMEISLILGFAFDLAIPLQYHNDEELSSRQEVHLQNYWPTFMIGCIVEGVSFFLLHPDLFTLIVCIKTTFCLCIWLSKDQEGLQIKPRRDFKSDRDDSRSSRSRSHRSSPSDSESETVRPSHGSSSTPSHIPPCKHVPDAYKYLKRAGYDDPAIAGMVLTANQADKDKARKMVKGWASEKDPKNIERRNKEYGERARKAGWKPPPSSGSVPSDNSGGQSQMPQSKYIPDAHKYLKRAGYDDAAIAGMILMLDQIGDKDKAKQQFAAWAQEKDPKQIERRNAQYAERAAKAGWKGSSSSSSSQPSGGGSGVVDDGPPNMPTSYHIPGSQAYQALKKAGYEDVAIAGMIVGMNMGDEKQALSNFKIWTEEKDPAQIKRRNESHGKTGKEVGFPDKAKMNAAVGGSPGQRMKARLGIPVGSVNKVEKAMKAKKVDPRLSQRILEILKNPKSEKDIQRAIGSLKDEGIDIKEPEFADGFGAPDGHGGYRDIVIGEDDRNLMMRKMMKRKEFSREQVDGWERYLRQPLSRREFEEKVLPFAKRVDAFIGEGYHGTGPHQFRAKGLEMVKRRIQDQNAVSHAVIDQAILHAINKKDSKEAQNLLNKWAKDGLSQAEIQQFASATDWT
;
A
#
# COMPACT_ATOMS: atom_id res chain seq x y z
N MET A 1 29.29 -15.95 18.67
CA MET A 1 29.78 -14.88 19.56
C MET A 1 28.57 -14.21 20.20
N PRO A 2 28.61 -13.82 21.48
CA PRO A 2 27.54 -13.03 22.08
C PRO A 2 27.41 -11.72 21.29
N ARG A 3 26.20 -11.39 20.81
CA ARG A 3 25.92 -10.07 20.20
C ARG A 3 26.38 -8.97 21.14
N ASP A 4 27.03 -7.96 20.58
CA ASP A 4 27.47 -6.77 21.31
C ASP A 4 26.24 -6.08 21.93
N LEU A 5 26.42 -5.52 23.12
CA LEU A 5 25.37 -4.76 23.82
C LEU A 5 24.89 -3.57 22.97
N SER A 6 25.81 -2.98 22.20
CA SER A 6 25.49 -1.90 21.25
C SER A 6 24.52 -2.36 20.16
N GLU A 7 24.73 -3.55 19.60
CA GLU A 7 23.88 -4.12 18.54
C GLU A 7 22.47 -4.43 19.09
N ARG A 8 22.37 -4.93 20.32
CA ARG A 8 21.09 -5.19 20.99
C ARG A 8 20.34 -3.91 21.35
N ALA A 9 21.05 -2.86 21.73
CA ALA A 9 20.45 -1.56 22.01
C ALA A 9 19.89 -0.95 20.72
N GLN A 10 20.65 -1.01 19.62
CA GLN A 10 20.20 -0.59 18.29
C GLN A 10 18.97 -1.39 17.82
N ASP A 11 18.99 -2.72 17.97
CA ASP A 11 17.85 -3.59 17.68
C ASP A 11 16.61 -3.21 18.50
N PHE A 12 16.78 -2.93 19.80
CA PHE A 12 15.68 -2.49 20.66
C PHE A 12 15.10 -1.15 20.19
N ARG A 13 15.97 -0.20 19.83
CA ARG A 13 15.56 1.10 19.29
C ARG A 13 14.76 0.94 18.01
N GLU A 14 15.26 0.20 17.04
CA GLU A 14 14.64 0.07 15.73
C GLU A 14 13.39 -0.82 15.72
N GLN A 15 13.41 -1.91 16.48
CA GLN A 15 12.34 -2.92 16.45
C GLN A 15 11.21 -2.63 17.45
N TRP A 16 11.53 -1.97 18.58
CA TRP A 16 10.55 -1.71 19.64
C TRP A 16 10.23 -0.23 19.77
N LEU A 17 11.20 0.62 20.15
CA LEU A 17 10.92 2.02 20.47
C LEU A 17 10.45 2.84 19.26
N ALA A 18 11.22 2.83 18.17
CA ALA A 18 10.88 3.57 16.95
C ALA A 18 9.55 3.07 16.36
N ARG A 19 9.26 1.78 16.52
CA ARG A 19 8.04 1.16 16.03
C ARG A 19 6.84 1.35 16.94
N SER A 20 6.99 1.45 18.26
CA SER A 20 5.86 1.71 19.14
C SER A 20 5.36 3.15 19.00
N GLY A 21 6.27 4.08 18.70
CA GLY A 21 5.96 5.51 18.58
C GLY A 21 5.46 6.14 19.89
N GLY A 22 4.96 7.37 19.77
CA GLY A 22 4.42 8.15 20.88
C GLY A 22 5.51 8.90 21.66
N TRP A 23 5.05 9.82 22.52
CA TRP A 23 5.91 10.77 23.21
C TRP A 23 7.03 10.13 24.03
N LEU A 24 6.75 8.97 24.67
CA LEU A 24 7.74 8.29 25.50
C LEU A 24 8.88 7.71 24.66
N SER A 25 8.57 7.13 23.50
CA SER A 25 9.63 6.63 22.60
C SER A 25 10.48 7.77 22.03
N GLU A 26 9.86 8.88 21.67
CA GLU A 26 10.55 10.06 21.12
C GLU A 26 11.45 10.70 22.18
N LEU A 27 10.96 10.79 23.42
CA LEU A 27 11.74 11.28 24.55
C LEU A 27 12.95 10.39 24.83
N VAL A 28 12.76 9.07 24.91
CA VAL A 28 13.85 8.12 25.18
C VAL A 28 14.91 8.18 24.08
N ILE A 29 14.47 8.17 22.81
CA ILE A 29 15.37 8.27 21.65
C ILE A 29 16.14 9.59 21.66
N THR A 30 15.47 10.71 21.94
CA THR A 30 16.10 12.04 21.99
C THR A 30 17.14 12.12 23.12
N LEU A 31 16.81 11.61 24.31
CA LEU A 31 17.75 11.57 25.44
C LEU A 31 18.93 10.66 25.17
N SER A 32 18.70 9.54 24.49
CA SER A 32 19.74 8.60 24.05
C SER A 32 20.70 9.26 23.08
N ASP A 33 20.18 9.98 22.08
CA ASP A 33 20.99 10.74 21.10
C ASP A 33 21.78 11.87 21.75
N LEU A 34 21.21 12.56 22.75
CA LEU A 34 21.86 13.67 23.45
C LEU A 34 22.94 13.22 24.44
N THR A 35 22.70 12.13 25.17
CA THR A 35 23.59 11.68 26.26
C THR A 35 24.57 10.60 25.84
N GLY A 36 24.33 9.93 24.70
CA GLY A 36 25.07 8.74 24.27
C GLY A 36 24.82 7.50 25.12
N ILE A 37 23.85 7.55 26.04
CA ILE A 37 23.48 6.41 26.90
C ILE A 37 22.47 5.54 26.15
N TRP A 38 22.61 4.22 26.25
CA TRP A 38 21.71 3.28 25.58
C TRP A 38 20.24 3.44 26.00
N ASP A 39 19.33 3.29 25.03
CA ASP A 39 17.89 3.51 25.19
C ASP A 39 17.29 2.65 26.32
N ILE A 40 17.77 1.41 26.49
CA ILE A 40 17.28 0.50 27.54
C ILE A 40 17.62 0.99 28.95
N ILE A 41 18.76 1.67 29.12
CA ILE A 41 19.19 2.21 30.42
C ILE A 41 18.35 3.45 30.74
N ILE A 42 18.16 4.34 29.76
CA ILE A 42 17.33 5.53 29.91
C ILE A 42 15.88 5.14 30.22
N LEU A 43 15.30 4.21 29.45
CA LEU A 43 13.94 3.73 29.67
C LEU A 43 13.78 3.09 31.06
N SER A 44 14.76 2.29 31.49
CA SER A 44 14.77 1.70 32.83
C SER A 44 14.89 2.77 33.92
N GLY A 45 15.71 3.80 33.71
CA GLY A 45 15.86 4.92 34.63
C GLY A 45 14.58 5.73 34.78
N ILE A 46 13.90 6.03 33.66
CA ILE A 46 12.58 6.70 33.66
C ILE A 46 11.56 5.83 34.39
N PHE A 47 11.56 4.52 34.15
CA PHE A 47 10.63 3.60 34.79
C PHE A 47 10.84 3.55 36.31
N VAL A 48 12.07 3.35 36.77
CA VAL A 48 12.42 3.31 38.20
C VAL A 48 12.13 4.65 38.87
N GLY A 49 12.51 5.77 38.23
CA GLY A 49 12.22 7.12 38.72
C GLY A 49 10.72 7.37 38.86
N SER A 50 9.92 6.98 37.86
CA SER A 50 8.46 7.11 37.90
C SER A 50 7.85 6.29 39.04
N TRP A 51 8.32 5.07 39.25
CA TRP A 51 7.88 4.23 40.37
C TRP A 51 8.23 4.84 41.72
N ILE A 52 9.44 5.38 41.90
CA ILE A 52 9.84 6.05 43.14
C ILE A 52 8.93 7.24 43.42
N VAL A 53 8.66 8.07 42.42
CA VAL A 53 7.76 9.23 42.57
C VAL A 53 6.34 8.78 42.95
N LEU A 54 5.78 7.78 42.28
CA LEU A 54 4.45 7.24 42.60
C LEU A 54 4.37 6.59 43.99
N ARG A 55 5.46 5.96 44.45
CA ARG A 55 5.53 5.27 45.75
C ARG A 55 5.78 6.21 46.93
N THR A 56 6.43 7.34 46.69
CA THR A 56 6.74 8.34 47.73
C THR A 56 5.69 9.45 47.81
N SER A 57 4.86 9.59 46.78
CA SER A 57 3.76 10.55 46.76
C SER A 57 2.60 10.12 47.68
N PRO A 58 1.87 11.09 48.28
CA PRO A 58 0.57 10.84 48.89
C PRO A 58 -0.38 10.10 47.94
N MET A 59 -1.26 9.26 48.49
CA MET A 59 -2.11 8.36 47.69
C MET A 59 -2.95 9.11 46.64
N GLU A 60 -3.43 10.32 46.97
CA GLU A 60 -4.24 11.17 46.09
C GLU A 60 -3.42 11.65 44.90
N ILE A 61 -2.17 12.04 45.14
CA ILE A 61 -1.25 12.50 44.11
C ILE A 61 -0.85 11.32 43.21
N SER A 62 -0.57 10.15 43.79
CA SER A 62 -0.27 8.95 43.02
C SER A 62 -1.42 8.52 42.12
N LEU A 63 -2.67 8.61 42.61
CA LEU A 63 -3.87 8.33 41.81
C LEU A 63 -3.95 9.27 40.59
N ILE A 64 -3.76 10.58 40.80
CA ILE A 64 -3.84 11.57 39.73
C ILE A 64 -2.71 11.37 38.71
N LEU A 65 -1.48 11.14 39.18
CA LEU A 65 -0.32 10.92 38.31
C LEU A 65 -0.45 9.65 37.49
N GLY A 66 -0.86 8.53 38.11
CA GLY A 66 -1.09 7.27 37.41
C GLY A 66 -2.20 7.39 36.36
N PHE A 67 -3.31 8.03 36.72
CA PHE A 67 -4.42 8.30 35.78
C PHE A 67 -3.98 9.18 34.61
N ALA A 68 -3.27 10.29 34.88
CA ALA A 68 -2.81 11.21 33.84
C ALA A 68 -1.84 10.52 32.87
N PHE A 69 -0.93 9.70 33.40
CA PHE A 69 0.03 8.95 32.57
C PHE A 69 -0.68 7.95 31.66
N ASP A 70 -1.60 7.15 32.21
CA ASP A 70 -2.36 6.16 31.45
C ASP A 70 -3.30 6.83 30.43
N LEU A 71 -3.87 7.99 30.76
CA LEU A 71 -4.78 8.73 29.87
C LEU A 71 -4.03 9.49 28.76
N ALA A 72 -2.81 9.94 29.01
CA ALA A 72 -1.99 10.61 28.00
C ALA A 72 -1.76 9.72 26.77
N ILE A 73 -1.68 8.39 26.99
CA ILE A 73 -1.48 7.41 25.93
C ILE A 73 -2.60 7.48 24.88
N PRO A 74 -3.89 7.26 25.17
CA PRO A 74 -4.95 7.35 24.17
C PRO A 74 -5.21 8.79 23.71
N LEU A 75 -5.02 9.81 24.56
CA LEU A 75 -5.28 11.20 24.19
C LEU A 75 -4.36 11.71 23.07
N GLN A 76 -3.09 11.30 23.05
CA GLN A 76 -2.15 11.72 21.99
C GLN A 76 -2.61 11.24 20.61
N TYR A 77 -3.27 10.07 20.54
CA TYR A 77 -3.76 9.48 19.28
C TYR A 77 -5.15 9.99 18.91
N HIS A 78 -5.96 10.42 19.87
CA HIS A 78 -7.30 10.91 19.57
C HIS A 78 -7.27 12.29 18.87
N ASN A 79 -6.23 13.08 19.13
CA ASN A 79 -6.06 14.42 18.53
C ASN A 79 -5.57 14.40 17.08
N ASP A 80 -5.10 13.27 16.58
CA ASP A 80 -4.65 13.10 15.20
C ASP A 80 -5.54 12.06 14.50
N GLU A 81 -6.35 12.52 13.55
CA GLU A 81 -7.35 11.69 12.86
C GLU A 81 -6.71 10.55 12.04
N GLU A 82 -5.50 10.77 11.51
CA GLU A 82 -4.77 9.76 10.76
C GLU A 82 -4.22 8.67 11.69
N LEU A 83 -3.58 9.07 12.79
CA LEU A 83 -3.05 8.15 13.80
C LEU A 83 -4.16 7.40 14.55
N SER A 84 -5.27 8.06 14.85
CA SER A 84 -6.46 7.44 15.46
C SER A 84 -7.02 6.32 14.57
N SER A 85 -7.07 6.53 13.26
CA SER A 85 -7.59 5.53 12.32
C SER A 85 -6.69 4.30 12.20
N ARG A 86 -5.36 4.49 12.25
CA ARG A 86 -4.38 3.40 12.21
C ARG A 86 -4.38 2.58 13.50
N GLN A 87 -4.59 3.24 14.63
CA GLN A 87 -4.54 2.62 15.97
C GLN A 87 -5.91 2.24 16.53
N GLU A 88 -7.00 2.37 15.77
CA GLU A 88 -8.38 2.17 16.25
C GLU A 88 -8.56 0.83 16.97
N VAL A 89 -8.04 -0.25 16.37
CA VAL A 89 -8.10 -1.60 16.96
C VAL A 89 -7.30 -1.68 18.26
N HIS A 90 -6.20 -0.96 18.38
CA HIS A 90 -5.40 -0.94 19.59
C HIS A 90 -6.10 -0.16 20.70
N LEU A 91 -6.61 1.04 20.41
CA LEU A 91 -7.38 1.85 21.35
C LEU A 91 -8.62 1.10 21.84
N GLN A 92 -9.36 0.42 20.96
CA GLN A 92 -10.54 -0.39 21.34
C GLN A 92 -10.22 -1.47 22.38
N ASN A 93 -8.99 -2.02 22.38
CA ASN A 93 -8.55 -2.99 23.37
C ASN A 93 -7.97 -2.33 24.63
N TYR A 94 -7.35 -1.16 24.50
CA TYR A 94 -6.75 -0.43 25.61
C TYR A 94 -7.80 0.16 26.56
N TRP A 95 -8.86 0.78 26.00
CA TRP A 95 -9.91 1.46 26.78
C TRP A 95 -10.57 0.56 27.84
N PRO A 96 -11.03 -0.67 27.54
CA PRO A 96 -11.59 -1.55 28.55
C PRO A 96 -10.61 -1.88 29.67
N THR A 97 -9.33 -2.14 29.34
CA THR A 97 -8.31 -2.45 30.35
C THR A 97 -8.04 -1.27 31.25
N PHE A 98 -7.91 -0.07 30.68
CA PHE A 98 -7.75 1.17 31.43
C PHE A 98 -8.94 1.41 32.37
N MET A 99 -10.18 1.30 31.86
CA MET A 99 -11.39 1.52 32.66
C MET A 99 -11.53 0.52 33.80
N ILE A 100 -11.26 -0.77 33.55
CA ILE A 100 -11.25 -1.80 34.61
C ILE A 100 -10.18 -1.46 35.65
N GLY A 101 -8.97 -1.08 35.22
CA GLY A 101 -7.90 -0.65 36.11
C GLY A 101 -8.29 0.53 36.98
N CYS A 102 -8.93 1.56 36.41
CA CYS A 102 -9.42 2.73 37.15
C CYS A 102 -10.51 2.38 38.16
N ILE A 103 -11.41 1.43 37.84
CA ILE A 103 -12.42 0.95 38.80
C ILE A 103 -11.74 0.22 39.96
N VAL A 104 -10.78 -0.66 39.67
CA VAL A 104 -10.01 -1.37 40.69
C VAL A 104 -9.26 -0.37 41.58
N GLU A 105 -8.59 0.62 41.00
CA GLU A 105 -7.94 1.70 41.75
C GLU A 105 -8.93 2.47 42.62
N GLY A 106 -10.07 2.87 42.08
CA GLY A 106 -11.10 3.60 42.83
C GLY A 106 -11.63 2.82 44.03
N VAL A 107 -11.84 1.50 43.88
CA VAL A 107 -12.24 0.62 44.98
C VAL A 107 -11.10 0.43 45.98
N SER A 108 -9.88 0.20 45.48
CA SER A 108 -8.68 0.02 46.30
C SER A 108 -8.33 1.26 47.13
N PHE A 109 -8.61 2.47 46.61
CA PHE A 109 -8.38 3.73 47.31
C PHE A 109 -9.09 3.80 48.67
N PHE A 110 -10.30 3.24 48.77
CA PHE A 110 -11.07 3.24 50.02
C PHE A 110 -10.77 2.04 50.94
N LEU A 111 -10.29 0.93 50.38
CA LEU A 111 -10.19 -0.34 51.11
C LEU A 111 -8.77 -0.68 51.58
N LEU A 112 -7.74 -0.09 50.97
CA LEU A 112 -6.35 -0.51 51.18
C LEU A 112 -5.53 0.57 51.87
N HIS A 113 -4.49 0.12 52.58
CA HIS A 113 -3.49 1.02 53.15
C HIS A 113 -2.78 1.82 52.03
N PRO A 114 -2.42 3.10 52.23
CA PRO A 114 -1.73 3.93 51.23
C PRO A 114 -0.57 3.23 50.51
N ASP A 115 0.24 2.48 51.25
CA ASP A 115 1.36 1.72 50.66
C ASP A 115 0.91 0.60 49.73
N LEU A 116 -0.19 -0.09 50.02
CA LEU A 116 -0.66 -1.13 49.10
C LEU A 116 -1.37 -0.50 47.89
N PHE A 117 -2.07 0.61 48.10
CA PHE A 117 -2.73 1.38 47.06
C PHE A 117 -1.73 1.89 46.01
N THR A 118 -0.66 2.59 46.42
CA THR A 118 0.32 3.13 45.47
C THR A 118 1.07 2.03 44.71
N LEU A 119 1.21 0.84 45.30
CA LEU A 119 1.74 -0.34 44.60
C LEU A 119 0.78 -0.80 43.48
N ILE A 120 -0.53 -0.84 43.73
CA ILE A 120 -1.52 -1.20 42.73
C ILE A 120 -1.50 -0.21 41.56
N VAL A 121 -1.41 1.09 41.86
CA VAL A 121 -1.27 2.14 40.82
C VAL A 121 -0.04 1.86 39.95
N CYS A 122 1.13 1.62 40.56
CA CYS A 122 2.36 1.30 39.81
C CYS A 122 2.21 0.06 38.92
N ILE A 123 1.59 -1.01 39.43
CA ILE A 123 1.38 -2.26 38.66
C ILE A 123 0.45 -2.01 37.47
N LYS A 124 -0.66 -1.29 37.68
CA LYS A 124 -1.61 -0.95 36.61
C LYS A 124 -0.93 -0.10 35.55
N THR A 125 -0.27 0.99 35.92
CA THR A 125 0.42 1.88 34.97
C THR A 125 1.47 1.12 34.17
N THR A 126 2.21 0.21 34.81
CA THR A 126 3.17 -0.67 34.12
C THR A 126 2.48 -1.59 33.11
N PHE A 127 1.36 -2.20 33.50
CA PHE A 127 0.60 -3.09 32.63
C PHE A 127 0.01 -2.35 31.42
N CYS A 128 -0.57 -1.17 31.64
CA CYS A 128 -1.06 -0.28 30.60
C CYS A 128 0.07 0.12 29.63
N LEU A 129 1.24 0.48 30.14
CA LEU A 129 2.42 0.77 29.33
C LEU A 129 2.90 -0.46 28.53
N CYS A 130 2.92 -1.65 29.13
CA CYS A 130 3.30 -2.88 28.43
C CYS A 130 2.33 -3.24 27.30
N ILE A 131 1.02 -3.08 27.53
CA ILE A 131 0.02 -3.26 26.47
C ILE A 131 0.30 -2.31 25.32
N TRP A 132 0.61 -1.06 25.63
CA TRP A 132 0.92 -0.05 24.63
C TRP A 132 2.18 -0.39 23.83
N LEU A 133 3.30 -0.65 24.50
CA LEU A 133 4.58 -0.97 23.86
C LEU A 133 4.58 -2.32 23.11
N SER A 134 3.55 -3.15 23.27
CA SER A 134 3.41 -4.42 22.56
C SER A 134 2.98 -4.27 21.09
N LYS A 135 2.54 -3.07 20.69
CA LYS A 135 2.05 -2.78 19.34
C LYS A 135 2.93 -1.77 18.61
N ASP A 136 2.94 -1.89 17.29
CA ASP A 136 3.66 -0.97 16.40
C ASP A 136 2.77 0.23 16.00
N GLN A 137 3.33 1.23 15.29
CA GLN A 137 2.68 2.47 14.84
C GLN A 137 1.47 2.24 13.92
N GLU A 138 1.34 1.06 13.32
CA GLU A 138 0.21 0.60 12.51
C GLU A 138 -0.81 -0.23 13.33
N GLY A 139 -0.65 -0.34 14.65
CA GLY A 139 -1.54 -1.07 15.57
C GLY A 139 -1.37 -2.60 15.54
N LEU A 140 -0.38 -3.09 14.79
CA LEU A 140 -0.06 -4.50 14.66
C LEU A 140 0.79 -4.98 15.84
N GLN A 141 0.68 -6.26 16.20
CA GLN A 141 1.56 -6.83 17.22
C GLN A 141 3.00 -6.81 16.71
N ILE A 142 3.92 -6.25 17.51
CA ILE A 142 5.35 -6.33 17.25
C ILE A 142 5.73 -7.82 17.34
N LYS A 143 5.80 -8.50 16.21
CA LYS A 143 6.33 -9.85 16.16
C LYS A 143 7.84 -9.74 16.22
N PRO A 144 8.51 -10.23 17.28
CA PRO A 144 9.96 -10.33 17.26
C PRO A 144 10.33 -11.15 16.03
N ARG A 145 11.18 -10.58 15.18
CA ARG A 145 11.67 -11.26 13.99
C ARG A 145 12.41 -12.48 14.53
N ARG A 146 11.81 -13.66 14.43
CA ARG A 146 12.53 -14.89 14.68
C ARG A 146 13.57 -14.94 13.57
N ASP A 147 14.79 -14.55 13.92
CA ASP A 147 15.96 -14.86 13.13
C ASP A 147 15.85 -16.34 12.78
N PHE A 148 15.83 -16.62 11.48
CA PHE A 148 15.83 -17.96 10.95
C PHE A 148 17.12 -18.62 11.42
N LYS A 149 17.04 -19.25 12.59
CA LYS A 149 18.01 -20.23 13.04
C LYS A 149 17.93 -21.33 11.98
N SER A 150 19.04 -21.50 11.28
CA SER A 150 19.25 -22.55 10.29
C SER A 150 18.78 -23.90 10.85
N ASP A 151 17.68 -24.43 10.31
CA ASP A 151 17.31 -25.83 10.50
C ASP A 151 18.35 -26.68 9.75
N ARG A 152 19.31 -27.18 10.52
CA ARG A 152 20.17 -28.30 10.15
C ARG A 152 19.93 -29.43 11.16
N ASP A 153 19.41 -30.52 10.61
CA ASP A 153 19.49 -31.93 11.00
C ASP A 153 18.73 -32.53 12.21
N ASP A 154 17.92 -33.53 11.81
CA ASP A 154 17.90 -34.93 12.24
C ASP A 154 16.81 -35.48 13.19
N SER A 155 15.88 -36.21 12.54
CA SER A 155 15.61 -37.65 12.71
C SER A 155 15.67 -38.32 14.09
N ARG A 156 14.53 -38.98 14.41
CA ARG A 156 14.31 -40.15 15.32
C ARG A 156 14.03 -39.87 16.81
N SER A 157 12.80 -40.16 17.24
CA SER A 157 12.39 -41.43 17.90
C SER A 157 11.18 -41.28 18.86
N SER A 158 10.26 -42.24 18.77
CA SER A 158 9.59 -42.96 19.89
C SER A 158 8.56 -42.30 20.83
N ARG A 159 7.31 -42.77 20.69
CA ARG A 159 6.40 -43.37 21.72
C ARG A 159 6.20 -42.70 23.10
N SER A 160 4.92 -42.47 23.45
CA SER A 160 4.12 -43.01 24.60
C SER A 160 3.09 -41.98 25.14
N ARG A 161 1.77 -42.29 25.16
CA ARG A 161 0.88 -42.65 26.32
C ARG A 161 1.00 -41.68 27.52
N SER A 162 -0.03 -41.18 28.23
CA SER A 162 -1.48 -41.44 28.35
C SER A 162 -2.08 -40.58 29.51
N HIS A 163 -3.42 -40.41 29.56
CA HIS A 163 -4.29 -40.19 30.77
C HIS A 163 -4.18 -38.83 31.54
N ARG A 164 -5.18 -38.24 32.25
CA ARG A 164 -6.57 -38.54 32.68
C ARG A 164 -7.21 -37.27 33.34
N SER A 165 -8.56 -37.12 33.24
CA SER A 165 -9.60 -36.56 34.20
C SER A 165 -9.49 -35.12 34.78
N SER A 166 -10.45 -34.16 34.58
CA SER A 166 -11.86 -33.95 35.10
C SER A 166 -11.91 -33.14 36.43
N PRO A 167 -13.02 -32.48 36.92
CA PRO A 167 -14.40 -32.19 36.41
C PRO A 167 -15.02 -30.77 36.74
N SER A 168 -16.31 -30.57 36.37
CA SER A 168 -17.45 -29.78 36.98
C SER A 168 -17.35 -28.25 37.19
N ASP A 169 -18.38 -27.39 37.13
CA ASP A 169 -19.84 -27.48 36.90
C ASP A 169 -20.43 -26.05 36.68
N SER A 170 -21.69 -26.01 36.22
CA SER A 170 -22.74 -25.00 36.47
C SER A 170 -23.04 -23.87 35.46
N GLU A 171 -24.35 -23.81 35.22
CA GLU A 171 -25.15 -23.06 34.25
C GLU A 171 -25.42 -21.61 34.67
N SER A 172 -25.66 -20.74 33.69
CA SER A 172 -26.81 -19.81 33.73
C SER A 172 -26.99 -19.16 32.35
N GLU A 173 -28.14 -19.43 31.74
CA GLU A 173 -28.65 -18.71 30.58
C GLU A 173 -29.06 -17.29 30.98
N THR A 174 -28.69 -16.30 30.17
CA THR A 174 -29.40 -15.02 30.14
C THR A 174 -29.38 -14.46 28.72
N VAL A 175 -30.55 -13.98 28.32
CA VAL A 175 -30.98 -13.66 26.97
C VAL A 175 -30.72 -12.17 26.64
N ARG A 176 -30.32 -11.88 25.37
CA ARG A 176 -30.24 -10.57 24.62
C ARG A 176 -28.85 -9.90 24.50
N PRO A 177 -28.63 -8.99 23.51
CA PRO A 177 -29.14 -8.93 22.14
C PRO A 177 -27.99 -8.92 21.10
N SER A 178 -28.34 -9.26 19.86
CA SER A 178 -27.45 -9.38 18.70
C SER A 178 -26.80 -8.06 18.28
N HIS A 179 -25.46 -7.98 18.37
CA HIS A 179 -24.65 -6.92 17.75
C HIS A 179 -23.67 -7.51 16.71
N GLY A 180 -23.76 -7.01 15.48
CA GLY A 180 -22.64 -6.87 14.55
C GLY A 180 -22.03 -8.14 13.94
N SER A 181 -22.84 -9.04 13.37
CA SER A 181 -22.32 -10.21 12.66
C SER A 181 -21.54 -9.82 11.41
N SER A 182 -20.28 -10.24 11.31
CA SER A 182 -19.62 -10.40 10.00
C SER A 182 -20.49 -11.34 9.17
N SER A 183 -21.06 -10.84 8.08
CA SER A 183 -22.13 -11.52 7.35
C SER A 183 -21.66 -12.89 6.85
N THR A 184 -22.09 -13.95 7.53
CA THR A 184 -22.05 -15.31 7.00
C THR A 184 -22.82 -15.29 5.67
N PRO A 185 -22.26 -15.79 4.56
CA PRO A 185 -22.98 -15.84 3.30
C PRO A 185 -24.33 -16.52 3.48
N SER A 186 -25.41 -15.91 2.98
CA SER A 186 -26.80 -16.31 3.24
C SER A 186 -27.15 -17.75 2.81
N HIS A 187 -26.30 -18.37 2.00
CA HIS A 187 -26.46 -19.73 1.48
C HIS A 187 -25.78 -20.80 2.36
N ILE A 188 -25.03 -20.42 3.39
CA ILE A 188 -24.40 -21.37 4.31
C ILE A 188 -25.29 -21.56 5.53
N PRO A 189 -25.68 -22.80 5.89
CA PRO A 189 -26.52 -23.02 7.05
C PRO A 189 -25.82 -22.54 8.32
N PRO A 190 -26.52 -21.88 9.25
CA PRO A 190 -25.92 -21.48 10.52
C PRO A 190 -25.57 -22.70 11.37
N CYS A 191 -24.47 -22.62 12.12
CA CYS A 191 -24.11 -23.66 13.08
C CYS A 191 -24.91 -23.48 14.37
N LYS A 192 -25.69 -24.49 14.78
CA LYS A 192 -26.55 -24.46 15.97
C LYS A 192 -25.76 -24.35 17.28
N HIS A 193 -24.54 -24.87 17.32
CA HIS A 193 -23.79 -25.08 18.57
C HIS A 193 -22.57 -24.17 18.73
N VAL A 194 -22.09 -23.56 17.63
CA VAL A 194 -20.89 -22.71 17.61
C VAL A 194 -21.19 -21.44 16.82
N PRO A 195 -21.39 -20.30 17.49
CA PRO A 195 -21.49 -19.00 16.83
C PRO A 195 -20.25 -18.73 15.97
N ASP A 196 -20.43 -18.08 14.83
CA ASP A 196 -19.35 -17.70 13.91
C ASP A 196 -18.46 -18.85 13.39
N ALA A 197 -18.96 -20.10 13.41
CA ALA A 197 -18.24 -21.25 12.86
C ALA A 197 -17.70 -21.00 11.43
N TYR A 198 -18.46 -20.27 10.61
CA TYR A 198 -18.03 -19.86 9.26
C TYR A 198 -16.70 -19.10 9.28
N LYS A 199 -16.58 -18.08 10.15
CA LYS A 199 -15.39 -17.22 10.24
C LYS A 199 -14.15 -18.01 10.67
N TYR A 200 -14.30 -18.91 11.65
CA TYR A 200 -13.19 -19.73 12.14
C TYR A 200 -12.71 -20.73 11.08
N LEU A 201 -13.63 -21.38 10.38
CA LEU A 201 -13.29 -22.35 9.33
C LEU A 201 -12.73 -21.67 8.07
N LYS A 202 -13.25 -20.50 7.69
CA LYS A 202 -12.71 -19.72 6.57
C LYS A 202 -11.28 -19.25 6.86
N ARG A 203 -10.99 -18.81 8.09
CA ARG A 203 -9.63 -18.43 8.52
C ARG A 203 -8.66 -19.62 8.52
N ALA A 204 -9.15 -20.83 8.76
CA ALA A 204 -8.34 -22.06 8.67
C ALA A 204 -8.09 -22.53 7.22
N GLY A 205 -8.66 -21.87 6.21
CA GLY A 205 -8.41 -22.15 4.80
C GLY A 205 -9.39 -23.13 4.13
N TYR A 206 -10.56 -23.38 4.73
CA TYR A 206 -11.58 -24.24 4.12
C TYR A 206 -12.43 -23.49 3.07
N ASP A 207 -12.86 -24.22 2.03
CA ASP A 207 -13.70 -23.68 0.95
C ASP A 207 -15.18 -23.66 1.35
N ASP A 208 -16.01 -22.78 0.76
CA ASP A 208 -17.41 -22.61 1.17
C ASP A 208 -18.26 -23.89 1.07
N PRO A 209 -18.12 -24.77 0.05
CA PRO A 209 -18.81 -26.06 0.03
C PRO A 209 -18.39 -26.98 1.19
N ALA A 210 -17.11 -26.95 1.56
CA ALA A 210 -16.60 -27.74 2.66
C ALA A 210 -17.08 -27.21 4.00
N ILE A 211 -17.09 -25.88 4.17
CA ILE A 211 -17.62 -25.22 5.37
C ILE A 211 -19.10 -25.56 5.55
N ALA A 212 -19.90 -25.54 4.49
CA ALA A 212 -21.31 -25.95 4.55
C ALA A 212 -21.45 -27.41 5.02
N GLY A 213 -20.66 -28.34 4.48
CA GLY A 213 -20.68 -29.76 4.89
C GLY A 213 -20.19 -29.98 6.32
N MET A 214 -19.18 -29.21 6.76
CA MET A 214 -18.68 -29.22 8.13
C MET A 214 -19.73 -28.72 9.11
N VAL A 215 -20.42 -27.61 8.79
CA VAL A 215 -21.50 -27.08 9.63
C VAL A 215 -22.68 -28.05 9.70
N LEU A 216 -23.08 -28.67 8.59
CA LEU A 216 -24.10 -29.71 8.59
C LEU A 216 -23.72 -30.90 9.48
N THR A 217 -22.46 -31.34 9.40
CA THR A 217 -21.96 -32.43 10.26
C THR A 217 -21.95 -32.01 11.73
N ALA A 218 -21.52 -30.79 12.04
CA ALA A 218 -21.51 -30.27 13.40
C ALA A 218 -22.94 -30.12 13.96
N ASN A 219 -23.92 -29.78 13.12
CA ASN A 219 -25.33 -29.66 13.52
C ASN A 219 -26.04 -31.01 13.76
N GLN A 220 -25.44 -32.12 13.31
CA GLN A 220 -25.91 -33.49 13.60
C GLN A 220 -25.31 -34.07 14.88
N ALA A 221 -24.25 -33.45 15.40
CA ALA A 221 -23.61 -33.86 16.63
C ALA A 221 -24.23 -33.15 17.85
N ASP A 222 -24.02 -33.70 19.04
CA ASP A 222 -24.30 -33.02 20.30
C ASP A 222 -23.43 -31.77 20.47
N LYS A 223 -23.87 -30.82 21.32
CA LYS A 223 -23.26 -29.50 21.49
C LYS A 223 -21.75 -29.57 21.77
N ASP A 224 -21.32 -30.50 22.62
CA ASP A 224 -19.93 -30.61 23.03
C ASP A 224 -19.06 -31.25 21.94
N LYS A 225 -19.57 -32.28 21.29
CA LYS A 225 -18.90 -32.88 20.12
C LYS A 225 -18.81 -31.90 18.95
N ALA A 226 -19.87 -31.14 18.67
CA ALA A 226 -19.87 -30.10 17.65
C ALA A 226 -18.80 -29.03 17.92
N ARG A 227 -18.70 -28.54 19.17
CA ARG A 227 -17.65 -27.59 19.60
C ARG A 227 -16.26 -28.17 19.42
N LYS A 228 -16.05 -29.43 19.82
CA LYS A 228 -14.76 -30.12 19.69
C LYS A 228 -14.36 -30.31 18.22
N MET A 229 -15.32 -30.65 17.36
CA MET A 229 -15.10 -30.79 15.91
C MET A 229 -14.70 -29.45 15.29
N VAL A 230 -15.50 -28.39 15.48
CA VAL A 230 -15.22 -27.06 14.91
C VAL A 230 -13.90 -26.50 15.42
N LYS A 231 -13.60 -26.65 16.71
CA LYS A 231 -12.31 -26.22 17.28
C LYS A 231 -11.14 -26.98 16.66
N GLY A 232 -11.26 -28.32 16.52
CA GLY A 232 -10.24 -29.16 15.90
C GLY A 232 -9.99 -28.78 14.45
N TRP A 233 -11.05 -28.55 13.67
CA TRP A 233 -10.97 -28.09 12.29
C TRP A 233 -10.34 -26.69 12.19
N ALA A 234 -10.77 -25.73 13.02
CA ALA A 234 -10.23 -24.37 13.00
C ALA A 234 -8.75 -24.28 13.41
N SER A 235 -8.25 -25.25 14.18
CA SER A 235 -6.83 -25.34 14.56
C SER A 235 -5.95 -26.12 13.56
N GLU A 236 -6.55 -26.73 12.53
CA GLU A 236 -5.82 -27.50 11.51
C GLU A 236 -4.92 -26.58 10.69
N LYS A 237 -3.62 -26.91 10.61
CA LYS A 237 -2.64 -26.14 9.84
C LYS A 237 -2.00 -26.94 8.71
N ASP A 238 -2.19 -28.26 8.65
CA ASP A 238 -1.61 -29.10 7.61
C ASP A 238 -2.40 -28.95 6.29
N PRO A 239 -1.78 -28.42 5.22
CA PRO A 239 -2.46 -28.23 3.93
C PRO A 239 -3.04 -29.51 3.35
N LYS A 240 -2.40 -30.67 3.55
CA LYS A 240 -2.89 -31.96 3.02
C LYS A 240 -4.18 -32.40 3.71
N ASN A 241 -4.29 -32.14 5.02
CA ASN A 241 -5.52 -32.42 5.76
C ASN A 241 -6.64 -31.47 5.39
N ILE A 242 -6.33 -30.20 5.12
CA ILE A 242 -7.31 -29.20 4.65
C ILE A 242 -7.84 -29.59 3.27
N GLU A 243 -6.97 -29.94 2.31
CA GLU A 243 -7.39 -30.39 0.96
C GLU A 243 -8.26 -31.66 1.02
N ARG A 244 -7.85 -32.65 1.83
CA ARG A 244 -8.64 -33.88 2.05
C ARG A 244 -10.04 -33.58 2.60
N ARG A 245 -10.12 -32.73 3.62
CA ARG A 245 -11.40 -32.34 4.25
C ARG A 245 -12.24 -31.47 3.33
N ASN A 246 -11.64 -30.60 2.51
CA ASN A 246 -12.36 -29.81 1.52
C ASN A 246 -13.11 -30.73 0.54
N LYS A 247 -12.47 -31.82 0.09
CA LYS A 247 -13.11 -32.82 -0.75
C LYS A 247 -14.22 -33.59 -0.01
N GLU A 248 -13.92 -34.14 1.17
CA GLU A 248 -14.86 -34.95 1.95
C GLU A 248 -16.12 -34.18 2.35
N TYR A 249 -15.95 -33.01 2.96
CA TYR A 249 -17.09 -32.21 3.43
C TYR A 249 -17.79 -31.47 2.28
N GLY A 250 -17.08 -31.11 1.21
CA GLY A 250 -17.69 -30.58 0.00
C GLY A 250 -18.65 -31.58 -0.67
N GLU A 251 -18.28 -32.86 -0.72
CA GLU A 251 -19.17 -33.94 -1.21
C GLU A 251 -20.37 -34.15 -0.29
N ARG A 252 -20.19 -34.10 1.03
CA ARG A 252 -21.31 -34.17 1.98
C ARG A 252 -22.29 -33.02 1.82
N ALA A 253 -21.81 -31.80 1.61
CA ALA A 253 -22.67 -30.64 1.36
C ALA A 253 -23.52 -30.85 0.11
N ARG A 254 -22.93 -31.33 -1.00
CA ARG A 254 -23.66 -31.65 -2.23
C ARG A 254 -24.71 -32.74 -2.03
N LYS A 255 -24.37 -33.81 -1.30
CA LYS A 255 -25.31 -34.89 -0.97
C LYS A 255 -26.48 -34.40 -0.09
N ALA A 256 -26.24 -33.42 0.76
CA ALA A 256 -27.27 -32.78 1.58
C ALA A 256 -28.11 -31.74 0.83
N GLY A 257 -27.97 -31.64 -0.51
CA GLY A 257 -28.73 -30.71 -1.33
C GLY A 257 -28.27 -29.26 -1.24
N TRP A 258 -27.12 -28.98 -0.62
CA TRP A 258 -26.53 -27.65 -0.63
C TRP A 258 -26.11 -27.29 -2.05
N LYS A 259 -26.71 -26.23 -2.60
CA LYS A 259 -26.32 -25.67 -3.88
C LYS A 259 -25.45 -24.43 -3.61
N PRO A 260 -24.26 -24.31 -4.22
CA PRO A 260 -23.56 -23.04 -4.20
C PRO A 260 -24.50 -21.96 -4.78
N PRO A 261 -24.37 -20.69 -4.37
CA PRO A 261 -25.05 -19.60 -5.06
C PRO A 261 -24.73 -19.73 -6.56
N PRO A 262 -25.67 -19.40 -7.46
CA PRO A 262 -25.45 -19.51 -8.89
C PRO A 262 -24.16 -18.76 -9.21
N SER A 263 -23.07 -19.52 -9.37
CA SER A 263 -21.89 -19.03 -10.04
C SER A 263 -22.39 -18.67 -11.42
N SER A 264 -22.05 -17.47 -11.87
CA SER A 264 -22.00 -17.17 -13.29
C SER A 264 -21.29 -18.34 -14.00
N GLY A 265 -22.09 -19.22 -14.60
CA GLY A 265 -21.70 -20.36 -15.44
C GLY A 265 -21.24 -21.62 -14.71
N SER A 266 -22.09 -22.65 -14.65
CA SER A 266 -21.90 -23.91 -15.40
C SER A 266 -22.87 -25.02 -14.95
N VAL A 267 -23.89 -25.30 -15.77
CA VAL A 267 -24.60 -26.60 -15.87
C VAL A 267 -24.54 -26.98 -17.35
N PRO A 268 -24.32 -28.26 -17.71
CA PRO A 268 -24.09 -28.67 -19.08
C PRO A 268 -25.40 -28.68 -19.86
N SER A 269 -25.44 -28.03 -21.02
CA SER A 269 -26.47 -28.21 -22.02
C SER A 269 -25.86 -28.01 -23.40
N ASP A 270 -26.24 -28.94 -24.27
CA ASP A 270 -25.86 -29.06 -25.67
C ASP A 270 -26.10 -27.80 -26.50
N ASN A 271 -25.19 -27.63 -27.47
CA ASN A 271 -25.34 -26.96 -28.76
C ASN A 271 -26.12 -25.63 -28.82
N SER A 272 -25.36 -24.55 -29.03
CA SER A 272 -25.36 -23.70 -30.25
C SER A 272 -25.29 -22.18 -29.96
N GLY A 273 -24.15 -21.58 -30.35
CA GLY A 273 -23.90 -20.13 -30.50
C GLY A 273 -23.57 -19.36 -29.21
N GLY A 274 -22.35 -18.92 -28.90
CA GLY A 274 -21.14 -18.76 -29.69
C GLY A 274 -20.30 -17.58 -29.16
N GLN A 275 -20.15 -17.44 -27.84
CA GLN A 275 -19.13 -16.58 -27.23
C GLN A 275 -18.11 -17.50 -26.57
N SER A 276 -16.88 -17.55 -27.12
CA SER A 276 -15.83 -18.43 -26.61
C SER A 276 -15.41 -18.03 -25.20
N GLN A 277 -16.00 -18.68 -24.19
CA GLN A 277 -15.49 -18.66 -22.84
C GLN A 277 -14.12 -19.33 -22.79
N MET A 278 -13.21 -18.77 -22.00
CA MET A 278 -11.87 -19.32 -21.77
C MET A 278 -12.01 -20.72 -21.14
N PRO A 279 -11.39 -21.78 -21.71
CA PRO A 279 -11.44 -23.11 -21.12
C PRO A 279 -10.87 -23.10 -19.69
N GLN A 280 -11.46 -23.89 -18.79
CA GLN A 280 -11.01 -24.03 -17.41
C GLN A 280 -10.30 -25.38 -17.25
N SER A 281 -9.12 -25.39 -16.62
CA SER A 281 -8.38 -26.65 -16.42
C SER A 281 -9.07 -27.53 -15.38
N LYS A 282 -9.16 -28.83 -15.67
CA LYS A 282 -9.67 -29.85 -14.75
C LYS A 282 -8.80 -30.04 -13.51
N TYR A 283 -7.49 -29.77 -13.62
CA TYR A 283 -6.51 -30.11 -12.59
C TYR A 283 -6.05 -28.92 -11.75
N ILE A 284 -6.17 -27.70 -12.28
CA ILE A 284 -5.57 -26.49 -11.72
C ILE A 284 -6.59 -25.34 -11.77
N PRO A 285 -7.25 -25.04 -10.64
CA PRO A 285 -8.14 -23.89 -10.53
C PRO A 285 -7.39 -22.60 -10.88
N ASP A 286 -8.05 -21.69 -11.59
CA ASP A 286 -7.51 -20.38 -11.98
C ASP A 286 -6.22 -20.42 -12.82
N ALA A 287 -5.95 -21.52 -13.55
CA ALA A 287 -4.78 -21.66 -14.42
C ALA A 287 -4.57 -20.44 -15.35
N HIS A 288 -5.66 -19.87 -15.87
CA HIS A 288 -5.63 -18.68 -16.72
C HIS A 288 -4.93 -17.48 -16.05
N LYS A 289 -5.19 -17.26 -14.75
CA LYS A 289 -4.68 -16.09 -14.01
C LYS A 289 -3.17 -16.16 -13.83
N TYR A 290 -2.65 -17.35 -13.57
CA TYR A 290 -1.23 -17.59 -13.38
C TYR A 290 -0.47 -17.57 -14.70
N LEU A 291 -1.01 -18.17 -15.76
CA LEU A 291 -0.39 -18.11 -17.09
C LEU A 291 -0.42 -16.69 -17.66
N LYS A 292 -1.49 -15.92 -17.43
CA LYS A 292 -1.54 -14.50 -17.80
C LYS A 292 -0.49 -13.67 -17.07
N ARG A 293 -0.25 -13.97 -15.78
CA ARG A 293 0.85 -13.35 -15.01
C ARG A 293 2.24 -13.76 -15.52
N ALA A 294 2.37 -14.96 -16.08
CA ALA A 294 3.60 -15.43 -16.71
C ALA A 294 3.82 -14.86 -18.12
N GLY A 295 2.88 -14.06 -18.65
CA GLY A 295 3.03 -13.36 -19.93
C GLY A 295 2.49 -14.10 -21.15
N TYR A 296 1.69 -15.16 -20.97
CA TYR A 296 1.06 -15.87 -22.08
C TYR A 296 -0.18 -15.12 -22.61
N ASP A 297 -0.40 -15.15 -23.92
CA ASP A 297 -1.56 -14.53 -24.56
C ASP A 297 -2.83 -15.37 -24.39
N ASP A 298 -4.01 -14.76 -24.44
CA ASP A 298 -5.29 -15.46 -24.18
C ASP A 298 -5.51 -16.66 -25.12
N ALA A 299 -5.07 -16.58 -26.38
CA ALA A 299 -5.12 -17.71 -27.32
C ALA A 299 -4.17 -18.84 -26.91
N ALA A 300 -2.96 -18.51 -26.45
CA ALA A 300 -1.99 -19.48 -25.97
C ALA A 300 -2.45 -20.12 -24.66
N ILE A 301 -2.98 -19.33 -23.73
CA ILE A 301 -3.54 -19.80 -22.47
C ILE A 301 -4.64 -20.83 -22.73
N ALA A 302 -5.55 -20.56 -23.67
CA ALA A 302 -6.58 -21.52 -24.06
C ALA A 302 -5.97 -22.85 -24.54
N GLY A 303 -4.97 -22.80 -25.41
CA GLY A 303 -4.29 -23.99 -25.92
C GLY A 303 -3.46 -24.75 -24.87
N MET A 304 -2.88 -24.03 -23.90
CA MET A 304 -2.14 -24.60 -22.79
C MET A 304 -3.06 -25.31 -21.81
N ILE A 305 -4.21 -24.71 -21.48
CA ILE A 305 -5.23 -25.35 -20.63
C ILE A 305 -5.76 -26.62 -21.28
N LEU A 306 -6.08 -26.57 -22.57
CA LEU A 306 -6.50 -27.76 -23.33
C LEU A 306 -5.43 -28.85 -23.33
N MET A 307 -4.14 -28.50 -23.40
CA MET A 307 -3.06 -29.48 -23.27
C MET A 307 -3.01 -30.09 -21.87
N LEU A 308 -3.12 -29.28 -20.80
CA LEU A 308 -3.07 -29.81 -19.43
C LEU A 308 -4.16 -30.85 -19.19
N ASP A 309 -5.34 -30.64 -19.75
CA ASP A 309 -6.46 -31.57 -19.62
C ASP A 309 -6.26 -32.85 -20.44
N GLN A 310 -5.46 -32.80 -21.52
CA GLN A 310 -5.07 -33.97 -22.32
C GLN A 310 -4.01 -34.86 -21.65
N ILE A 311 -3.22 -34.35 -20.69
CA ILE A 311 -2.14 -35.13 -20.04
C ILE A 311 -2.71 -36.32 -19.23
N GLY A 312 -3.97 -36.26 -18.79
CA GLY A 312 -4.67 -37.34 -18.07
C GLY A 312 -4.21 -37.57 -16.62
N ASP A 313 -2.91 -37.47 -16.39
CA ASP A 313 -2.22 -37.57 -15.10
C ASP A 313 -2.14 -36.20 -14.40
N LYS A 314 -2.77 -36.10 -13.23
CA LYS A 314 -2.89 -34.86 -12.45
C LYS A 314 -1.53 -34.29 -12.02
N ASP A 315 -0.58 -35.14 -11.64
CA ASP A 315 0.69 -34.69 -11.08
C ASP A 315 1.62 -34.21 -12.20
N LYS A 316 1.61 -34.89 -13.35
CA LYS A 316 2.31 -34.42 -14.56
C LYS A 316 1.73 -33.12 -15.08
N ALA A 317 0.41 -32.96 -15.09
CA ALA A 317 -0.23 -31.71 -15.48
C ALA A 317 0.17 -30.55 -14.54
N LYS A 318 0.18 -30.78 -13.22
CA LYS A 318 0.65 -29.77 -12.25
C LYS A 318 2.11 -29.41 -12.42
N GLN A 319 2.98 -30.39 -12.66
CA GLN A 319 4.41 -30.15 -12.89
C GLN A 319 4.64 -29.35 -14.17
N GLN A 320 3.95 -29.71 -15.25
CA GLN A 320 4.03 -29.01 -16.53
C GLN A 320 3.50 -27.57 -16.42
N PHE A 321 2.39 -27.36 -15.74
CA PHE A 321 1.87 -26.02 -15.47
C PHE A 321 2.80 -25.19 -14.60
N ALA A 322 3.40 -25.77 -13.55
CA ALA A 322 4.34 -25.06 -12.70
C ALA A 322 5.57 -24.59 -13.50
N ALA A 323 6.05 -25.43 -14.43
CA ALA A 323 7.11 -25.05 -15.35
C ALA A 323 6.71 -23.85 -16.22
N TRP A 324 5.50 -23.84 -16.78
CA TRP A 324 5.00 -22.72 -17.60
C TRP A 324 4.75 -21.46 -16.78
N ALA A 325 4.14 -21.57 -15.60
CA ALA A 325 3.84 -20.42 -14.74
C ALA A 325 5.10 -19.77 -14.14
N GLN A 326 6.20 -20.52 -14.05
CA GLN A 326 7.52 -20.02 -13.66
C GLN A 326 8.40 -19.67 -14.85
N GLU A 327 7.91 -19.89 -16.08
CA GLU A 327 8.63 -19.56 -17.30
C GLU A 327 8.71 -18.04 -17.43
N LYS A 328 9.94 -17.55 -17.46
CA LYS A 328 10.24 -16.12 -17.54
C LYS A 328 11.07 -15.77 -18.78
N ASP A 329 11.38 -16.76 -19.63
CA ASP A 329 12.17 -16.53 -20.85
C ASP A 329 11.23 -16.01 -21.95
N PRO A 330 11.35 -14.74 -22.38
CA PRO A 330 10.44 -14.14 -23.35
C PRO A 330 10.44 -14.90 -24.69
N LYS A 331 11.58 -15.45 -25.11
CA LYS A 331 11.66 -16.22 -26.38
C LYS A 331 10.91 -17.54 -26.27
N GLN A 332 10.97 -18.19 -25.10
CA GLN A 332 10.19 -19.40 -24.85
C GLN A 332 8.71 -19.09 -24.72
N ILE A 333 8.34 -17.99 -24.04
CA ILE A 333 6.95 -17.54 -23.93
C ILE A 333 6.40 -17.19 -25.32
N GLU A 334 7.13 -16.46 -26.16
CA GLU A 334 6.71 -16.12 -27.52
C GLU A 334 6.57 -17.37 -28.40
N ARG A 335 7.57 -18.28 -28.36
CA ARG A 335 7.51 -19.57 -29.07
C ARG A 335 6.30 -20.39 -28.64
N ARG A 336 6.02 -20.44 -27.34
CA ARG A 336 4.86 -21.14 -26.78
C ARG A 336 3.56 -20.40 -27.09
N ASN A 337 3.57 -19.08 -27.13
CA ASN A 337 2.40 -18.29 -27.53
C ASN A 337 1.97 -18.68 -28.94
N ALA A 338 2.90 -18.72 -29.88
CA ALA A 338 2.64 -19.20 -31.24
C ALA A 338 2.17 -20.67 -31.24
N GLN A 339 2.91 -21.57 -30.56
CA GLN A 339 2.62 -23.00 -30.55
C GLN A 339 1.24 -23.34 -29.96
N TYR A 340 0.88 -22.74 -28.83
CA TYR A 340 -0.37 -23.02 -28.14
C TYR A 340 -1.55 -22.20 -28.68
N ALA A 341 -1.31 -21.02 -29.27
CA ALA A 341 -2.36 -20.32 -30.01
C ALA A 341 -2.82 -21.13 -31.24
N GLU A 342 -1.89 -21.75 -31.98
CA GLU A 342 -2.24 -22.66 -33.09
C GLU A 342 -3.06 -23.86 -32.58
N ARG A 343 -2.71 -24.40 -31.42
CA ARG A 343 -3.45 -25.50 -30.80
C ARG A 343 -4.85 -25.09 -30.37
N ALA A 344 -5.02 -23.90 -29.82
CA ALA A 344 -6.34 -23.35 -29.48
C ALA A 344 -7.19 -23.15 -30.73
N ALA A 345 -6.61 -22.63 -31.82
CA ALA A 345 -7.29 -22.47 -33.09
C ALA A 345 -7.74 -23.82 -33.68
N LYS A 346 -6.89 -24.86 -33.65
CA LYS A 346 -7.24 -26.23 -34.06
C LYS A 346 -8.35 -26.84 -33.22
N ALA A 347 -8.43 -26.48 -31.94
CA ALA A 347 -9.50 -26.90 -31.04
C ALA A 347 -10.81 -26.09 -31.22
N GLY A 348 -10.89 -25.22 -32.23
CA GLY A 348 -12.08 -24.42 -32.53
C GLY A 348 -12.30 -23.25 -31.57
N TRP A 349 -11.31 -22.88 -30.76
CA TRP A 349 -11.41 -21.71 -29.89
C TRP A 349 -11.27 -20.44 -30.75
N LYS A 350 -12.38 -19.72 -30.91
CA LYS A 350 -12.44 -18.43 -31.60
C LYS A 350 -12.42 -17.35 -30.54
N GLY A 351 -11.23 -16.93 -30.13
CA GLY A 351 -11.06 -15.94 -29.06
C GLY A 351 -11.97 -14.73 -29.21
N SER A 352 -12.34 -14.12 -28.08
CA SER A 352 -13.12 -12.89 -28.05
C SER A 352 -12.40 -11.83 -28.89
N SER A 353 -12.92 -11.56 -30.07
CA SER A 353 -12.35 -10.58 -31.00
C SER A 353 -12.53 -9.17 -30.43
N SER A 354 -11.59 -8.71 -29.61
CA SER A 354 -11.40 -7.30 -29.30
C SER A 354 -9.95 -6.94 -29.53
N SER A 355 -9.72 -6.32 -30.68
CA SER A 355 -8.47 -5.83 -31.21
C SER A 355 -7.82 -4.78 -30.28
N SER A 356 -6.70 -5.21 -29.70
CA SER A 356 -5.46 -4.46 -29.44
C SER A 356 -5.49 -3.06 -28.80
N SER A 357 -4.57 -2.91 -27.83
CA SER A 357 -3.85 -1.68 -27.38
C SER A 357 -4.49 -0.74 -26.33
N SER A 358 -4.11 -0.99 -25.07
CA SER A 358 -3.62 -0.10 -23.97
C SER A 358 -4.41 1.13 -23.47
N GLN A 359 -3.97 1.68 -22.32
CA GLN A 359 -4.33 2.82 -21.40
C GLN A 359 -3.00 3.46 -20.89
N PRO A 360 -2.85 4.66 -20.22
CA PRO A 360 -3.68 5.86 -19.85
C PRO A 360 -2.93 7.28 -19.75
N SER A 361 -3.59 8.31 -19.14
CA SER A 361 -3.07 9.49 -18.31
C SER A 361 -2.19 10.61 -18.92
N GLY A 362 -2.09 11.87 -18.42
CA GLY A 362 -2.73 12.66 -17.36
C GLY A 362 -1.78 13.67 -16.64
N GLY A 363 -2.15 14.95 -16.48
CA GLY A 363 -1.79 15.77 -15.29
C GLY A 363 -0.50 16.63 -15.23
N GLY A 364 -0.63 17.94 -14.98
CA GLY A 364 0.40 18.76 -14.30
C GLY A 364 -0.23 19.88 -13.46
N SER A 365 -0.20 19.78 -12.12
CA SER A 365 0.72 20.35 -11.12
C SER A 365 0.66 21.88 -10.91
N GLY A 366 -0.21 22.27 -9.98
CA GLY A 366 0.05 23.32 -8.98
C GLY A 366 0.00 22.62 -7.61
N VAL A 367 0.61 23.17 -6.57
CA VAL A 367 0.48 22.62 -5.21
C VAL A 367 -1.01 22.63 -4.86
N VAL A 368 -1.63 21.45 -4.90
CA VAL A 368 -3.05 21.29 -4.63
C VAL A 368 -3.18 21.24 -3.13
N ASP A 369 -3.58 22.37 -2.55
CA ASP A 369 -4.11 22.39 -1.20
C ASP A 369 -5.50 21.75 -1.23
N ASP A 370 -5.50 20.42 -1.20
CA ASP A 370 -6.72 19.63 -1.15
C ASP A 370 -7.33 19.80 0.25
N GLY A 371 -8.32 20.69 0.34
CA GLY A 371 -9.31 20.63 1.40
C GLY A 371 -9.98 19.25 1.46
N PRO A 372 -10.91 19.02 2.39
CA PRO A 372 -11.57 17.72 2.54
C PRO A 372 -12.07 17.15 1.21
N PRO A 373 -12.05 15.82 1.03
CA PRO A 373 -12.43 15.20 -0.23
C PRO A 373 -13.78 15.71 -0.71
N ASN A 374 -13.81 16.12 -1.98
CA ASN A 374 -14.92 16.75 -2.68
C ASN A 374 -15.13 18.25 -2.44
N MET A 375 -14.49 18.95 -1.50
CA MET A 375 -14.71 20.40 -1.24
C MET A 375 -14.29 21.28 -2.44
N PRO A 376 -15.00 22.38 -2.78
CA PRO A 376 -14.58 23.26 -3.87
C PRO A 376 -13.28 23.95 -3.48
N THR A 377 -12.38 24.13 -4.44
CA THR A 377 -11.14 24.88 -4.21
C THR A 377 -11.43 26.37 -4.28
N SER A 378 -10.98 27.13 -3.27
CA SER A 378 -11.00 28.59 -3.35
C SER A 378 -9.83 29.07 -4.20
N TYR A 379 -10.05 30.09 -5.03
CA TYR A 379 -8.98 30.71 -5.84
C TYR A 379 -8.19 31.77 -5.08
N HIS A 380 -8.75 32.26 -3.97
CA HIS A 380 -8.22 33.41 -3.22
C HIS A 380 -7.59 33.00 -1.89
N ILE A 381 -7.99 31.85 -1.35
CA ILE A 381 -7.55 31.33 -0.05
C ILE A 381 -7.26 29.84 -0.22
N PRO A 382 -6.19 29.29 0.38
CA PRO A 382 -5.96 27.85 0.39
C PRO A 382 -7.22 27.10 0.89
N GLY A 383 -7.68 26.09 0.16
CA GLY A 383 -8.94 25.37 0.41
C GLY A 383 -8.99 24.70 1.79
N SER A 384 -7.87 24.16 2.28
CA SER A 384 -7.79 23.59 3.63
C SER A 384 -7.89 24.66 4.71
N GLN A 385 -7.23 25.80 4.50
CA GLN A 385 -7.29 26.96 5.40
C GLN A 385 -8.70 27.55 5.46
N ALA A 386 -9.34 27.71 4.30
CA ALA A 386 -10.70 28.21 4.21
C ALA A 386 -11.69 27.28 4.92
N TYR A 387 -11.55 25.97 4.70
CA TYR A 387 -12.38 24.96 5.33
C TYR A 387 -12.22 24.96 6.85
N GLN A 388 -10.99 24.86 7.37
CA GLN A 388 -10.76 24.79 8.81
C GLN A 388 -11.26 26.05 9.55
N ALA A 389 -11.03 27.23 8.98
CA ALA A 389 -11.45 28.47 9.60
C ALA A 389 -12.98 28.62 9.63
N LEU A 390 -13.67 28.30 8.53
CA LEU A 390 -15.13 28.34 8.48
C LEU A 390 -15.77 27.23 9.33
N LYS A 391 -15.13 26.07 9.41
CA LYS A 391 -15.56 24.99 10.29
C LYS A 391 -15.46 25.38 11.76
N LYS A 392 -14.37 26.05 12.13
CA LYS A 392 -14.16 26.60 13.49
C LYS A 392 -15.19 27.68 13.83
N ALA A 393 -15.66 28.44 12.84
CA ALA A 393 -16.73 29.42 12.99
C ALA A 393 -18.14 28.79 13.08
N GLY A 394 -18.28 27.46 12.97
CA GLY A 394 -19.54 26.75 13.18
C GLY A 394 -20.39 26.51 11.92
N TYR A 395 -19.82 26.69 10.72
CA TYR A 395 -20.54 26.41 9.48
C TYR A 395 -20.57 24.91 9.12
N GLU A 396 -21.65 24.49 8.45
CA GLU A 396 -21.82 23.11 7.97
C GLU A 396 -21.09 22.87 6.64
N ASP A 397 -20.70 21.64 6.35
CA ASP A 397 -19.84 21.30 5.18
C ASP A 397 -20.45 21.77 3.85
N VAL A 398 -21.77 21.63 3.70
CA VAL A 398 -22.50 22.06 2.51
C VAL A 398 -22.52 23.59 2.39
N ALA A 399 -22.62 24.29 3.52
CA ALA A 399 -22.57 25.75 3.54
C ALA A 399 -21.15 26.27 3.29
N ILE A 400 -20.13 25.60 3.83
CA ILE A 400 -18.71 25.91 3.55
C ILE A 400 -18.44 25.76 2.05
N ALA A 401 -18.94 24.70 1.41
CA ALA A 401 -18.83 24.53 -0.04
C ALA A 401 -19.47 25.70 -0.80
N GLY A 402 -20.70 26.09 -0.43
CA GLY A 402 -21.39 27.24 -1.05
C GLY A 402 -20.71 28.59 -0.78
N MET A 403 -20.08 28.76 0.38
CA MET A 403 -19.27 29.93 0.73
C MET A 403 -18.01 30.02 -0.12
N ILE A 404 -17.31 28.90 -0.32
CA ILE A 404 -16.13 28.85 -1.18
C ILE A 404 -16.49 29.16 -2.64
N VAL A 405 -17.59 28.60 -3.14
CA VAL A 405 -18.11 28.96 -4.47
C VAL A 405 -18.45 30.45 -4.55
N GLY A 406 -19.10 31.00 -3.52
CA GLY A 406 -19.40 32.43 -3.45
C GLY A 406 -18.15 33.31 -3.48
N MET A 407 -17.08 32.92 -2.77
CA MET A 407 -15.80 33.63 -2.81
C MET A 407 -15.17 33.59 -4.21
N ASN A 408 -15.32 32.48 -4.93
CA ASN A 408 -14.79 32.33 -6.29
C ASN A 408 -15.55 33.15 -7.34
N MET A 409 -16.78 33.58 -7.04
CA MET A 409 -17.57 34.46 -7.92
C MET A 409 -17.27 35.95 -7.71
N GLY A 410 -16.67 36.32 -6.57
CA GLY A 410 -16.30 37.70 -6.25
C GLY A 410 -14.86 38.05 -6.67
N ASP A 411 -14.55 39.34 -6.64
CA ASP A 411 -13.16 39.78 -6.71
C ASP A 411 -12.40 39.41 -5.43
N GLU A 412 -11.06 39.39 -5.49
CA GLU A 412 -10.20 38.96 -4.39
C GLU A 412 -10.44 39.76 -3.10
N LYS A 413 -10.67 41.07 -3.22
CA LYS A 413 -10.92 41.95 -2.08
C LYS A 413 -12.25 41.60 -1.40
N GLN A 414 -13.28 41.36 -2.18
CA GLN A 414 -14.60 40.94 -1.71
C GLN A 414 -14.53 39.53 -1.10
N ALA A 415 -13.79 38.61 -1.71
CA ALA A 415 -13.60 37.26 -1.19
C ALA A 415 -12.87 37.25 0.16
N LEU A 416 -11.77 37.99 0.29
CA LEU A 416 -11.02 38.12 1.55
C LEU A 416 -11.84 38.85 2.63
N SER A 417 -12.61 39.87 2.26
CA SER A 417 -13.52 40.57 3.18
C SER A 417 -14.62 39.63 3.68
N ASN A 418 -15.26 38.88 2.77
CA ASN A 418 -16.30 37.92 3.13
C ASN A 418 -15.75 36.81 4.02
N PHE A 419 -14.57 36.27 3.69
CA PHE A 419 -13.92 35.26 4.49
C PHE A 419 -13.63 35.74 5.91
N LYS A 420 -13.11 36.97 6.05
CA LYS A 420 -12.86 37.57 7.36
C LYS A 420 -14.16 37.71 8.16
N ILE A 421 -15.21 38.25 7.55
CA ILE A 421 -16.53 38.38 8.18
C ILE A 421 -17.07 37.02 8.65
N TRP A 422 -16.99 35.99 7.81
CA TRP A 422 -17.50 34.66 8.15
C TRP A 422 -16.68 33.98 9.25
N THR A 423 -15.35 34.11 9.21
CA THR A 423 -14.48 33.46 10.21
C THR A 423 -14.50 34.15 11.57
N GLU A 424 -14.82 35.45 11.63
CA GLU A 424 -14.98 36.21 12.88
C GLU A 424 -16.43 36.21 13.41
N GLU A 425 -17.40 35.64 12.65
CA GLU A 425 -18.81 35.57 13.02
C GLU A 425 -19.02 34.71 14.28
N LYS A 426 -19.64 35.29 15.31
CA LYS A 426 -19.96 34.59 16.57
C LYS A 426 -21.45 34.50 16.86
N ASP A 427 -22.31 35.21 16.13
CA ASP A 427 -23.76 35.18 16.36
C ASP A 427 -24.37 33.88 15.80
N PRO A 428 -24.92 32.99 16.66
CA PRO A 428 -25.53 31.74 16.22
C PRO A 428 -26.69 31.94 15.25
N ALA A 429 -27.43 33.04 15.35
CA ALA A 429 -28.54 33.34 14.44
C ALA A 429 -28.04 33.68 13.04
N GLN A 430 -26.92 34.41 12.93
CA GLN A 430 -26.28 34.70 11.64
C GLN A 430 -25.65 33.46 11.03
N ILE A 431 -24.97 32.64 11.84
CA ILE A 431 -24.40 31.36 11.39
C ILE A 431 -25.49 30.47 10.81
N LYS A 432 -26.64 30.35 11.49
CA LYS A 432 -27.79 29.59 11.01
C LYS A 432 -28.33 30.10 9.68
N ARG A 433 -28.54 31.42 9.54
CA ARG A 433 -29.01 32.03 8.28
C ARG A 433 -28.03 31.79 7.12
N ARG A 434 -26.73 31.89 7.38
CA ARG A 434 -25.69 31.65 6.37
C ARG A 434 -25.57 30.17 6.02
N ASN A 435 -25.75 29.25 6.97
CA ASN A 435 -25.84 27.82 6.69
C ASN A 435 -27.02 27.51 5.74
N GLU A 436 -28.18 28.12 5.95
CA GLU A 436 -29.34 27.96 5.07
C GLU A 436 -29.10 28.56 3.67
N SER A 437 -28.55 29.78 3.61
CA SER A 437 -28.31 30.50 2.34
C SER A 437 -27.21 29.83 1.52
N HIS A 438 -26.01 29.68 2.07
CA HIS A 438 -24.88 29.09 1.35
C HIS A 438 -25.02 27.57 1.21
N GLY A 439 -25.75 26.91 2.11
CA GLY A 439 -26.07 25.49 1.98
C GLY A 439 -26.90 25.19 0.73
N LYS A 440 -27.80 26.10 0.31
CA LYS A 440 -28.51 25.97 -0.97
C LYS A 440 -27.55 26.05 -2.16
N THR A 441 -26.66 27.04 -2.17
CA THR A 441 -25.62 27.17 -3.20
C THR A 441 -24.72 25.94 -3.26
N GLY A 442 -24.33 25.38 -2.11
CA GLY A 442 -23.57 24.13 -2.02
C GLY A 442 -24.30 22.94 -2.65
N LYS A 443 -25.61 22.82 -2.41
CA LYS A 443 -26.44 21.77 -3.03
C LYS A 443 -26.58 21.94 -4.55
N GLU A 444 -26.73 23.18 -5.03
CA GLU A 444 -26.84 23.50 -6.46
C GLU A 444 -25.57 23.16 -7.24
N VAL A 445 -24.39 23.35 -6.64
CA VAL A 445 -23.11 22.96 -7.24
C VAL A 445 -22.75 21.48 -7.04
N GLY A 446 -23.71 20.68 -6.56
CA GLY A 446 -23.61 19.22 -6.54
C GLY A 446 -23.06 18.62 -5.24
N PHE A 447 -22.99 19.36 -4.14
CA PHE A 447 -22.64 18.79 -2.83
C PHE A 447 -23.87 18.14 -2.20
N PRO A 448 -23.88 16.80 -2.09
CA PRO A 448 -25.01 16.12 -1.49
C PRO A 448 -25.08 16.39 0.02
N ASP A 449 -26.31 16.39 0.53
CA ASP A 449 -26.60 16.46 1.96
C ASP A 449 -25.86 15.35 2.75
N LYS A 450 -25.55 15.57 4.03
CA LYS A 450 -24.79 14.64 4.88
C LYS A 450 -25.43 13.24 4.93
N ALA A 451 -26.76 13.18 4.84
CA ALA A 451 -27.52 11.92 4.75
C ALA A 451 -27.30 11.16 3.42
N LYS A 452 -27.09 11.86 2.30
CA LYS A 452 -26.75 11.26 1.00
C LYS A 452 -25.27 10.91 0.90
N MET A 453 -24.38 11.66 1.57
CA MET A 453 -22.98 11.26 1.74
C MET A 453 -22.88 9.94 2.49
N ASN A 454 -23.62 9.78 3.59
CA ASN A 454 -23.60 8.53 4.37
C ASN A 454 -24.16 7.33 3.58
N ALA A 455 -25.11 7.54 2.66
CA ALA A 455 -25.61 6.49 1.76
C ALA A 455 -24.61 6.11 0.64
N ALA A 456 -23.68 7.01 0.29
CA ALA A 456 -22.71 6.80 -0.79
C ALA A 456 -21.32 6.30 -0.31
N VAL A 457 -21.10 6.11 1.00
CA VAL A 457 -19.79 5.84 1.61
C VAL A 457 -19.49 4.34 1.86
N GLY A 458 -20.40 3.42 1.51
CA GLY A 458 -20.16 1.98 1.64
C GLY A 458 -19.33 1.36 0.50
N GLY A 459 -18.00 1.53 0.50
CA GLY A 459 -17.11 0.78 -0.39
C GLY A 459 -15.63 1.19 -0.28
N SER A 460 -14.71 0.22 -0.27
CA SER A 460 -13.29 0.47 0.00
C SER A 460 -12.60 1.25 -1.14
N PRO A 461 -11.58 2.08 -0.85
CA PRO A 461 -10.89 2.93 -1.83
C PRO A 461 -10.37 2.18 -3.08
N GLY A 462 -10.03 0.90 -2.94
CA GLY A 462 -9.58 0.05 -4.05
C GLY A 462 -10.68 -0.36 -5.04
N GLN A 463 -11.96 -0.29 -4.66
CA GLN A 463 -13.10 -0.53 -5.56
C GLN A 463 -13.48 0.72 -6.36
N ARG A 464 -13.13 1.92 -5.86
CA ARG A 464 -13.42 3.20 -6.53
C ARG A 464 -12.43 3.55 -7.65
N MET A 465 -11.18 3.07 -7.57
CA MET A 465 -10.14 3.38 -8.58
C MET A 465 -10.14 2.49 -9.85
N LYS A 466 -11.04 1.51 -9.98
CA LYS A 466 -11.03 0.58 -11.13
C LYS A 466 -12.02 0.89 -12.27
N ALA A 467 -12.70 2.04 -12.26
CA ALA A 467 -13.75 2.30 -13.26
C ALA A 467 -13.65 3.59 -14.08
N ARG A 468 -12.65 4.48 -13.88
CA ARG A 468 -12.53 5.70 -14.71
C ARG A 468 -11.07 6.02 -15.02
N LEU A 469 -10.74 6.09 -16.32
CA LEU A 469 -9.59 6.82 -16.83
C LEU A 469 -9.83 8.30 -16.49
N GLY A 470 -9.18 8.83 -15.46
CA GLY A 470 -9.30 10.24 -15.10
C GLY A 470 -8.13 11.02 -15.68
N ILE A 471 -8.38 12.02 -16.51
CA ILE A 471 -7.39 13.06 -16.82
C ILE A 471 -7.56 14.17 -15.77
N PRO A 472 -6.50 14.59 -15.05
CA PRO A 472 -6.60 15.65 -14.05
C PRO A 472 -7.21 16.93 -14.65
N VAL A 473 -8.16 17.53 -13.92
CA VAL A 473 -8.94 18.71 -14.38
C VAL A 473 -8.02 19.88 -14.77
N GLY A 474 -6.88 20.04 -14.11
CA GLY A 474 -5.87 21.05 -14.45
C GLY A 474 -5.31 20.89 -15.87
N SER A 475 -5.12 19.67 -16.36
CA SER A 475 -4.64 19.41 -17.73
C SER A 475 -5.72 19.67 -18.77
N VAL A 476 -6.98 19.31 -18.48
CA VAL A 476 -8.12 19.64 -19.35
C VAL A 476 -8.29 21.15 -19.49
N ASN A 477 -8.14 21.91 -18.40
CA ASN A 477 -8.22 23.37 -18.41
C ASN A 477 -7.06 24.02 -19.19
N LYS A 478 -5.85 23.45 -19.15
CA LYS A 478 -4.72 23.91 -19.96
C LYS A 478 -4.98 23.71 -21.46
N VAL A 479 -5.53 22.56 -21.84
CA VAL A 479 -5.93 22.26 -23.22
C VAL A 479 -7.07 23.18 -23.69
N GLU A 480 -8.07 23.44 -22.84
CA GLU A 480 -9.15 24.39 -23.15
C GLU A 480 -8.61 25.80 -23.42
N LYS A 481 -7.69 26.29 -22.58
CA LYS A 481 -7.03 27.59 -22.79
C LYS A 481 -6.21 27.61 -24.08
N ALA A 482 -5.48 26.53 -24.40
CA ALA A 482 -4.71 26.43 -25.62
C ALA A 482 -5.58 26.42 -26.89
N MET A 483 -6.71 25.69 -26.88
CA MET A 483 -7.68 25.68 -27.98
C MET A 483 -8.34 27.05 -28.18
N LYS A 484 -8.68 27.75 -27.09
CA LYS A 484 -9.20 29.13 -27.15
C LYS A 484 -8.16 30.10 -27.73
N ALA A 485 -6.90 29.97 -27.33
CA ALA A 485 -5.82 30.83 -27.84
C ALA A 485 -5.53 30.61 -29.34
N LYS A 486 -5.62 29.36 -29.81
CA LYS A 486 -5.41 28.97 -31.22
C LYS A 486 -6.63 29.16 -32.11
N LYS A 487 -7.78 29.57 -31.54
CA LYS A 487 -9.06 29.72 -32.25
C LYS A 487 -9.50 28.44 -32.96
N VAL A 488 -9.29 27.29 -32.32
CA VAL A 488 -9.75 25.98 -32.81
C VAL A 488 -11.27 25.99 -32.96
N ASP A 489 -11.79 25.31 -34.00
CA ASP A 489 -13.23 25.20 -34.25
C ASP A 489 -14.00 24.80 -32.97
N PRO A 490 -15.01 25.57 -32.53
CA PRO A 490 -15.76 25.29 -31.30
C PRO A 490 -16.34 23.88 -31.22
N ARG A 491 -16.75 23.30 -32.37
CA ARG A 491 -17.30 21.93 -32.40
C ARG A 491 -16.22 20.88 -32.15
N LEU A 492 -15.06 21.04 -32.79
CA LEU A 492 -13.91 20.19 -32.55
C LEU A 492 -13.40 20.33 -31.11
N SER A 493 -13.32 21.56 -30.60
CA SER A 493 -12.92 21.86 -29.22
C SER A 493 -13.84 21.21 -28.19
N GLN A 494 -15.16 21.30 -28.39
CA GLN A 494 -16.15 20.67 -27.50
C GLN A 494 -16.03 19.14 -27.53
N ARG A 495 -15.79 18.54 -28.70
CA ARG A 495 -15.57 17.10 -28.85
C ARG A 495 -14.31 16.63 -28.15
N ILE A 496 -13.21 17.37 -28.28
CA ILE A 496 -11.94 17.10 -27.59
C ILE A 496 -12.13 17.21 -26.07
N LEU A 497 -12.81 18.26 -25.59
CA LEU A 497 -13.06 18.44 -24.14
C LEU A 497 -14.00 17.38 -23.56
N GLU A 498 -15.01 16.93 -24.30
CA GLU A 498 -15.91 15.86 -23.86
C GLU A 498 -15.14 14.54 -23.69
N ILE A 499 -14.27 14.23 -24.65
CA ILE A 499 -13.37 13.08 -24.59
C ILE A 499 -12.40 13.18 -23.41
N LEU A 500 -11.77 14.35 -23.20
CA LEU A 500 -10.78 14.53 -22.14
C LEU A 500 -11.40 14.60 -20.73
N LYS A 501 -12.65 15.09 -20.58
CA LYS A 501 -13.36 15.15 -19.29
C LYS A 501 -13.87 13.77 -18.84
N ASN A 502 -14.23 12.90 -19.78
CA ASN A 502 -14.75 11.56 -19.49
C ASN A 502 -14.23 10.51 -20.51
N PRO A 503 -12.93 10.21 -20.53
CA PRO A 503 -12.39 9.29 -21.53
C PRO A 503 -12.87 7.87 -21.26
N LYS A 504 -13.45 7.24 -22.29
CA LYS A 504 -13.96 5.86 -22.22
C LYS A 504 -12.83 4.85 -22.45
N SER A 505 -11.76 5.26 -23.13
CA SER A 505 -10.60 4.43 -23.48
C SER A 505 -9.35 5.28 -23.73
N GLU A 506 -8.16 4.68 -23.77
CA GLU A 506 -6.92 5.38 -24.17
C GLU A 506 -6.95 5.85 -25.61
N LYS A 507 -7.60 5.06 -26.48
CA LYS A 507 -7.76 5.40 -27.90
C LYS A 507 -8.50 6.72 -28.08
N ASP A 508 -9.44 7.04 -27.18
CA ASP A 508 -10.12 8.34 -27.20
C ASP A 508 -9.14 9.46 -26.79
N ILE A 509 -8.29 9.23 -25.79
CA ILE A 509 -7.25 10.19 -25.35
C ILE A 509 -6.24 10.45 -26.49
N GLN A 510 -5.71 9.39 -27.12
CA GLN A 510 -4.79 9.53 -28.24
C GLN A 510 -5.44 10.20 -29.46
N ARG A 511 -6.72 9.93 -29.73
CA ARG A 511 -7.49 10.63 -30.78
C ARG A 511 -7.62 12.11 -30.47
N ALA A 512 -7.90 12.48 -29.21
CA ALA A 512 -7.95 13.86 -28.77
C ALA A 512 -6.58 14.56 -28.89
N ILE A 513 -5.49 13.87 -28.53
CA ILE A 513 -4.11 14.38 -28.70
C ILE A 513 -3.76 14.56 -30.19
N GLY A 514 -4.13 13.61 -31.05
CA GLY A 514 -3.96 13.71 -32.50
C GLY A 514 -4.67 14.94 -33.07
N SER A 515 -5.95 15.14 -32.72
CA SER A 515 -6.70 16.33 -33.15
C SER A 515 -6.12 17.63 -32.59
N LEU A 516 -5.54 17.64 -31.39
CA LEU A 516 -4.85 18.81 -30.86
C LEU A 516 -3.55 19.12 -31.62
N LYS A 517 -2.82 18.07 -32.02
CA LYS A 517 -1.60 18.20 -32.82
C LYS A 517 -1.88 18.70 -34.23
N ASP A 518 -2.96 18.23 -34.85
CA ASP A 518 -3.42 18.69 -36.16
C ASP A 518 -3.78 20.19 -36.14
N GLU A 519 -4.26 20.69 -35.00
CA GLU A 519 -4.56 22.11 -34.73
C GLU A 519 -3.33 22.90 -34.23
N GLY A 520 -2.14 22.29 -34.22
CA GLY A 520 -0.88 22.94 -33.84
C GLY A 520 -0.74 23.23 -32.33
N ILE A 521 -1.36 22.41 -31.47
CA ILE A 521 -1.24 22.44 -30.01
C ILE A 521 -0.42 21.22 -29.56
N ASP A 522 0.85 21.46 -29.19
CA ASP A 522 1.80 20.43 -28.75
C ASP A 522 1.79 20.31 -27.21
N ILE A 523 1.42 19.15 -26.68
CA ILE A 523 1.36 18.89 -25.23
C ILE A 523 2.64 18.17 -24.82
N LYS A 524 3.48 18.84 -24.02
CA LYS A 524 4.77 18.32 -23.55
C LYS A 524 4.62 17.66 -22.17
N GLU A 525 4.85 16.37 -22.09
CA GLU A 525 5.12 15.64 -20.84
C GLU A 525 6.57 15.07 -20.89
N PRO A 526 7.30 14.99 -19.76
CA PRO A 526 8.68 14.49 -19.74
C PRO A 526 8.81 13.01 -20.14
N GLU A 527 7.75 12.22 -19.97
CA GLU A 527 7.68 10.81 -20.42
C GLU A 527 7.55 10.66 -21.95
N PHE A 528 7.38 11.78 -22.67
CA PHE A 528 7.17 11.84 -24.12
C PHE A 528 8.27 12.63 -24.85
N ALA A 529 9.41 12.88 -24.20
CA ALA A 529 10.55 13.48 -24.88
C ALA A 529 11.08 12.53 -25.97
N ASP A 530 11.26 13.05 -27.19
CA ASP A 530 11.83 12.29 -28.31
C ASP A 530 13.15 11.62 -27.89
N GLY A 531 13.22 10.30 -28.09
CA GLY A 531 14.39 9.49 -27.76
C GLY A 531 14.43 8.90 -26.35
N PHE A 532 13.41 9.13 -25.49
CA PHE A 532 13.34 8.45 -24.18
C PHE A 532 13.25 6.93 -24.37
N GLY A 533 14.14 6.18 -23.71
CA GLY A 533 14.26 4.73 -23.87
C GLY A 533 14.91 4.27 -25.18
N ALA A 534 15.40 5.19 -26.03
CA ALA A 534 16.13 4.80 -27.24
C ALA A 534 17.53 4.25 -26.89
N PRO A 535 18.03 3.23 -27.61
CA PRO A 535 19.39 2.74 -27.42
C PRO A 535 20.39 3.81 -27.86
N ASP A 536 21.48 3.96 -27.13
CA ASP A 536 22.56 4.91 -27.45
C ASP A 536 23.58 4.37 -28.46
N GLY A 537 23.36 3.16 -28.98
CA GLY A 537 24.26 2.47 -29.91
C GLY A 537 25.48 1.82 -29.26
N HIS A 538 25.65 1.99 -27.94
CA HIS A 538 26.82 1.53 -27.18
C HIS A 538 26.45 0.69 -25.95
N GLY A 539 25.22 0.17 -25.92
CA GLY A 539 24.72 -0.71 -24.86
C GLY A 539 24.02 0.01 -23.71
N GLY A 540 23.92 1.34 -23.76
CA GLY A 540 23.12 2.16 -22.85
C GLY A 540 21.77 2.54 -23.46
N TYR A 541 20.88 3.03 -22.60
CA TYR A 541 19.58 3.57 -22.98
C TYR A 541 19.48 5.00 -22.50
N ARG A 542 18.77 5.83 -23.27
CA ARG A 542 18.49 7.22 -22.93
C ARG A 542 17.36 7.31 -21.92
N ASP A 543 17.67 7.15 -20.64
CA ASP A 543 16.70 7.13 -19.54
C ASP A 543 17.00 8.16 -18.44
N ILE A 544 18.09 8.93 -18.56
CA ILE A 544 18.47 9.97 -17.60
C ILE A 544 17.93 11.32 -18.06
N VAL A 545 17.08 11.92 -17.24
CA VAL A 545 16.58 13.29 -17.44
C VAL A 545 17.18 14.18 -16.36
N ILE A 546 17.82 15.28 -16.78
CA ILE A 546 18.37 16.27 -15.84
C ILE A 546 17.22 17.12 -15.32
N GLY A 547 17.14 17.27 -13.99
CA GLY A 547 16.14 18.12 -13.35
C GLY A 547 16.19 19.55 -13.89
N GLU A 548 15.03 20.21 -13.95
CA GLU A 548 14.94 21.58 -14.46
C GLU A 548 15.82 22.56 -13.67
N ASP A 549 15.91 22.40 -12.35
CA ASP A 549 16.73 23.24 -11.48
C ASP A 549 18.23 23.07 -11.77
N ASP A 550 18.72 21.83 -11.89
CA ASP A 550 20.13 21.54 -12.18
C ASP A 550 20.52 22.01 -13.58
N ARG A 551 19.63 21.81 -14.58
CA ARG A 551 19.82 22.34 -15.93
C ARG A 551 19.90 23.85 -15.90
N ASN A 552 18.98 24.53 -15.21
CA ASN A 552 18.96 25.99 -15.11
C ASN A 552 20.21 26.53 -14.38
N LEU A 553 20.70 25.82 -13.36
CA LEU A 553 21.94 26.15 -12.67
C LEU A 553 23.15 26.07 -13.61
N MET A 554 23.26 24.98 -14.38
CA MET A 554 24.32 24.81 -15.38
C MET A 554 24.29 25.91 -16.45
N MET A 555 23.12 26.22 -17.01
CA MET A 555 22.97 27.30 -18.01
C MET A 555 23.35 28.66 -17.43
N ARG A 556 22.94 28.96 -16.19
CA ARG A 556 23.29 30.21 -15.50
C ARG A 556 24.80 30.33 -15.28
N LYS A 557 25.45 29.26 -14.83
CA LYS A 557 26.90 29.19 -14.61
C LYS A 557 27.68 29.32 -15.92
N MET A 558 27.20 28.68 -16.99
CA MET A 558 27.76 28.78 -18.35
C MET A 558 27.73 30.22 -18.87
N MET A 559 26.58 30.91 -18.78
CA MET A 559 26.46 32.32 -19.21
C MET A 559 27.35 33.25 -18.39
N LYS A 560 27.54 32.97 -17.08
CA LYS A 560 28.38 33.80 -16.20
C LYS A 560 29.86 33.80 -16.59
N ARG A 561 30.37 32.70 -17.16
CA ARG A 561 31.79 32.57 -17.53
C ARG A 561 32.19 33.37 -18.76
N LYS A 562 31.25 33.82 -19.61
CA LYS A 562 31.51 34.55 -20.87
C LYS A 562 32.47 33.85 -21.86
N GLU A 563 32.80 32.58 -21.63
CA GLU A 563 33.66 31.75 -22.49
C GLU A 563 32.90 31.05 -23.61
N PHE A 564 31.57 31.14 -23.61
CA PHE A 564 30.70 30.40 -24.53
C PHE A 564 29.92 31.35 -25.43
N SER A 565 29.85 31.03 -26.72
CA SER A 565 29.00 31.75 -27.66
C SER A 565 27.52 31.44 -27.38
N ARG A 566 26.62 32.32 -27.84
CA ARG A 566 25.17 32.11 -27.72
C ARG A 566 24.72 30.82 -28.39
N GLU A 567 25.31 30.47 -29.52
CA GLU A 567 25.06 29.21 -30.23
C GLU A 567 25.46 27.98 -29.41
N GLN A 568 26.58 28.05 -28.67
CA GLN A 568 26.99 26.99 -27.76
C GLN A 568 26.03 26.84 -26.59
N VAL A 569 25.56 27.96 -26.03
CA VAL A 569 24.55 27.98 -24.95
C VAL A 569 23.26 27.31 -25.43
N ASP A 570 22.73 27.70 -26.58
CA ASP A 570 21.50 27.12 -27.14
C ASP A 570 21.68 25.62 -27.49
N GLY A 571 22.88 25.24 -27.96
CA GLY A 571 23.24 23.86 -28.24
C GLY A 571 23.22 22.98 -26.99
N TRP A 572 23.83 23.44 -25.89
CA TRP A 572 23.81 22.73 -24.61
C TRP A 572 22.42 22.70 -24.00
N GLU A 573 21.65 23.80 -24.06
CA GLU A 573 20.28 23.79 -23.54
C GLU A 573 19.43 22.73 -24.25
N ARG A 574 19.54 22.63 -25.58
CA ARG A 574 18.84 21.60 -26.35
C ARG A 574 19.33 20.19 -25.99
N TYR A 575 20.65 20.01 -25.85
CA TYR A 575 21.26 18.73 -25.51
C TYR A 575 20.83 18.22 -24.13
N LEU A 576 20.76 19.10 -23.13
CA LEU A 576 20.43 18.76 -21.74
C LEU A 576 18.93 18.58 -21.50
N ARG A 577 18.07 19.04 -22.43
CA ARG A 577 16.62 18.82 -22.40
C ARG A 577 16.22 17.43 -22.89
N GLN A 578 17.08 16.78 -23.68
CA GLN A 578 16.81 15.45 -24.18
C GLN A 578 17.15 14.40 -23.10
N PRO A 579 16.53 13.22 -23.14
CA PRO A 579 16.95 12.10 -22.32
C PRO A 579 18.34 11.63 -22.75
N LEU A 580 19.21 11.44 -21.76
CA LEU A 580 20.61 11.10 -21.93
C LEU A 580 20.83 9.64 -21.58
N SER A 581 21.72 8.99 -22.33
CA SER A 581 22.27 7.74 -21.83
C SER A 581 23.24 7.99 -20.69
N ARG A 582 23.48 6.98 -19.85
CA ARG A 582 24.50 7.08 -18.80
C ARG A 582 25.87 7.47 -19.35
N ARG A 583 26.24 6.92 -20.51
CA ARG A 583 27.49 7.26 -21.20
C ARG A 583 27.51 8.72 -21.65
N GLU A 584 26.43 9.20 -22.26
CA GLU A 584 26.30 10.61 -22.63
C GLU A 584 26.37 11.53 -21.40
N PHE A 585 25.75 11.11 -20.31
CA PHE A 585 25.79 11.82 -19.04
C PHE A 585 27.22 11.87 -18.47
N GLU A 586 27.94 10.75 -18.44
CA GLU A 586 29.29 10.64 -17.87
C GLU A 586 30.37 11.26 -18.77
N GLU A 587 30.31 11.08 -20.09
CA GLU A 587 31.34 11.55 -21.03
C GLU A 587 31.15 13.01 -21.45
N LYS A 588 29.91 13.53 -21.42
CA LYS A 588 29.62 14.90 -21.90
C LYS A 588 29.10 15.79 -20.78
N VAL A 589 28.10 15.34 -20.03
CA VAL A 589 27.42 16.20 -19.05
C VAL A 589 28.26 16.43 -17.80
N LEU A 590 28.86 15.39 -17.20
CA LEU A 590 29.71 15.55 -16.01
C LEU A 590 30.95 16.43 -16.28
N PRO A 591 31.72 16.23 -17.37
CA PRO A 591 32.83 17.12 -17.71
C PRO A 591 32.37 18.55 -17.97
N PHE A 592 31.21 18.73 -18.61
CA PHE A 592 30.63 20.05 -18.84
C PHE A 592 30.25 20.73 -17.52
N ALA A 593 29.55 20.03 -16.62
CA ALA A 593 29.18 20.55 -15.31
C ALA A 593 30.41 20.96 -14.48
N LYS A 594 31.46 20.12 -14.49
CA LYS A 594 32.76 20.43 -13.88
C LYS A 594 33.40 21.67 -14.52
N ARG A 595 33.36 21.77 -15.85
CA ARG A 595 33.90 22.94 -16.59
C ARG A 595 33.17 24.23 -16.23
N VAL A 596 31.86 24.20 -16.02
CA VAL A 596 31.09 25.41 -15.67
C VAL A 596 31.02 25.67 -14.16
N ASP A 597 31.58 24.79 -13.32
CA ASP A 597 31.46 24.83 -11.86
C ASP A 597 29.99 24.79 -11.40
N ALA A 598 29.26 23.80 -11.90
CA ALA A 598 27.90 23.46 -11.49
C ALA A 598 27.88 22.07 -10.85
N PHE A 599 27.22 21.95 -9.70
CA PHE A 599 26.95 20.67 -9.05
C PHE A 599 25.65 20.10 -9.62
N ILE A 600 25.67 18.83 -10.00
CA ILE A 600 24.49 18.08 -10.39
C ILE A 600 24.19 17.14 -9.21
N GLY A 601 22.97 17.19 -8.66
CA GLY A 601 22.63 16.51 -7.40
C GLY A 601 22.93 15.00 -7.36
N GLU A 602 23.06 14.44 -6.16
CA GLU A 602 23.10 12.99 -5.94
C GLU A 602 21.74 12.38 -6.32
N GLY A 603 21.69 11.49 -7.31
CA GLY A 603 20.45 10.79 -7.65
C GLY A 603 20.19 10.47 -9.13
N TYR A 604 21.05 10.90 -10.05
CA TYR A 604 20.89 10.58 -11.48
C TYR A 604 21.37 9.17 -11.82
N HIS A 605 20.75 8.16 -11.20
CA HIS A 605 20.94 6.78 -11.59
C HIS A 605 19.97 6.47 -12.73
N GLY A 606 20.51 6.36 -13.95
CA GLY A 606 19.83 5.61 -14.99
C GLY A 606 19.51 4.23 -14.42
N THR A 607 18.27 3.80 -14.57
CA THR A 607 17.79 2.55 -13.96
C THR A 607 18.24 1.31 -14.74
N GLY A 608 19.06 1.53 -15.77
CA GLY A 608 19.44 0.56 -16.77
C GLY A 608 18.23 0.18 -17.65
N PRO A 609 18.45 -0.67 -18.66
CA PRO A 609 17.36 -1.22 -19.50
C PRO A 609 16.21 -1.84 -18.71
N HIS A 610 16.48 -2.27 -17.48
CA HIS A 610 15.58 -3.08 -16.67
C HIS A 610 14.80 -2.29 -15.62
N GLN A 611 14.97 -0.96 -15.59
CA GLN A 611 14.20 -0.07 -14.74
C GLN A 611 14.25 -0.43 -13.24
N PHE A 612 15.46 -0.72 -12.73
CA PHE A 612 15.64 -0.99 -11.30
C PHE A 612 15.21 0.22 -10.45
N ARG A 613 14.36 -0.02 -9.44
CA ARG A 613 13.92 1.04 -8.52
C ARG A 613 15.10 1.58 -7.70
N ALA A 614 15.28 2.90 -7.65
CA ALA A 614 16.34 3.55 -6.88
C ALA A 614 16.41 3.08 -5.41
N LYS A 615 15.26 3.04 -4.70
CA LYS A 615 15.20 2.51 -3.31
C LYS A 615 15.65 1.05 -3.19
N GLY A 616 15.41 0.25 -4.24
CA GLY A 616 15.86 -1.14 -4.29
C GLY A 616 17.38 -1.25 -4.41
N LEU A 617 17.98 -0.43 -5.28
CA LEU A 617 19.44 -0.37 -5.43
C LEU A 617 20.11 0.12 -4.16
N GLU A 618 19.52 1.12 -3.47
CA GLU A 618 20.06 1.64 -2.21
C GLU A 618 20.09 0.58 -1.10
N MET A 619 19.05 -0.24 -1.00
CA MET A 619 19.06 -1.40 -0.08
C MET A 619 20.13 -2.42 -0.46
N VAL A 620 20.40 -2.62 -1.75
CA VAL A 620 21.48 -3.51 -2.21
C VAL A 620 22.84 -2.93 -1.85
N LYS A 621 23.06 -1.61 -2.03
CA LYS A 621 24.32 -0.93 -1.64
C LYS A 621 24.63 -1.14 -0.17
N ARG A 622 23.67 -0.86 0.72
CA ARG A 622 23.84 -1.04 2.17
C ARG A 622 24.21 -2.47 2.52
N ARG A 623 23.51 -3.45 1.93
CA ARG A 623 23.81 -4.87 2.17
C ARG A 623 25.21 -5.27 1.68
N ILE A 624 25.65 -4.76 0.53
CA ILE A 624 27.02 -5.02 0.05
C ILE A 624 28.03 -4.40 1.02
N GLN A 625 27.79 -3.19 1.50
CA GLN A 625 28.62 -2.50 2.48
C GLN A 625 28.70 -3.23 3.82
N ASP A 626 27.58 -3.82 4.27
CA ASP A 626 27.53 -4.61 5.50
C ASP A 626 28.32 -5.93 5.37
N GLN A 627 28.40 -6.51 4.17
CA GLN A 627 29.13 -7.76 3.90
C GLN A 627 30.60 -7.55 3.53
N ASN A 628 30.94 -6.39 2.97
CA ASN A 628 32.27 -6.08 2.49
C ASN A 628 32.68 -4.68 2.97
N ALA A 629 33.82 -4.58 3.66
CA ALA A 629 34.45 -3.30 3.98
C ALA A 629 35.10 -2.65 2.73
N VAL A 630 34.27 -2.28 1.75
CA VAL A 630 34.68 -1.63 0.48
C VAL A 630 34.15 -0.21 0.41
N SER A 631 34.85 0.65 -0.34
CA SER A 631 34.45 2.04 -0.52
C SER A 631 33.16 2.16 -1.34
N HIS A 632 32.42 3.25 -1.14
CA HIS A 632 31.19 3.52 -1.90
C HIS A 632 31.43 3.54 -3.41
N ALA A 633 32.58 4.03 -3.87
CA ALA A 633 32.94 4.07 -5.30
C ALA A 633 33.00 2.66 -5.93
N VAL A 634 33.54 1.67 -5.20
CA VAL A 634 33.61 0.28 -5.66
C VAL A 634 32.21 -0.35 -5.73
N ILE A 635 31.36 -0.06 -4.75
CA ILE A 635 29.95 -0.53 -4.72
C ILE A 635 29.16 0.08 -5.89
N ASP A 636 29.36 1.37 -6.17
CA ASP A 636 28.68 2.06 -7.27
C ASP A 636 29.08 1.50 -8.63
N GLN A 637 30.37 1.22 -8.85
CA GLN A 637 30.84 0.56 -10.07
C GLN A 637 30.30 -0.87 -10.21
N ALA A 638 30.21 -1.60 -9.10
CA ALA A 638 29.59 -2.92 -9.09
C ALA A 638 28.11 -2.83 -9.52
N ILE A 639 27.31 -1.98 -8.87
CA ILE A 639 25.89 -1.79 -9.23
C ILE A 639 25.76 -1.37 -10.68
N LEU A 640 26.60 -0.46 -11.17
CA LEU A 640 26.62 -0.03 -12.56
C LEU A 640 26.84 -1.20 -13.52
N HIS A 641 27.84 -2.05 -13.23
CA HIS A 641 28.09 -3.26 -14.01
C HIS A 641 26.89 -4.21 -14.02
N ALA A 642 26.18 -4.35 -12.89
CA ALA A 642 25.02 -5.22 -12.80
C ALA A 642 23.80 -4.67 -13.56
N ILE A 643 23.44 -3.39 -13.40
CA ILE A 643 22.24 -2.81 -14.04
C ILE A 643 22.39 -2.71 -15.57
N ASN A 644 23.62 -2.65 -16.08
CA ASN A 644 23.93 -2.60 -17.50
C ASN A 644 24.07 -3.99 -18.16
N LYS A 645 23.86 -5.09 -17.41
CA LYS A 645 23.78 -6.42 -18.04
C LYS A 645 22.62 -6.45 -19.04
N LYS A 646 22.85 -7.03 -20.23
CA LYS A 646 21.84 -7.13 -21.28
C LYS A 646 20.61 -7.95 -20.84
N ASP A 647 20.82 -8.96 -20.00
CA ASP A 647 19.74 -9.77 -19.43
C ASP A 647 19.33 -9.25 -18.04
N SER A 648 18.04 -8.96 -17.90
CA SER A 648 17.41 -8.52 -16.65
C SER A 648 17.57 -9.52 -15.51
N LYS A 649 17.50 -10.82 -15.83
CA LYS A 649 17.66 -11.87 -14.83
C LYS A 649 19.10 -11.98 -14.38
N GLU A 650 20.04 -11.85 -15.30
CA GLU A 650 21.46 -11.82 -14.95
C GLU A 650 21.73 -10.63 -14.03
N ALA A 651 21.30 -9.42 -14.41
CA ALA A 651 21.39 -8.23 -13.58
C ALA A 651 20.81 -8.45 -12.16
N GLN A 652 19.57 -8.93 -12.07
CA GLN A 652 18.88 -9.14 -10.81
C GLN A 652 19.52 -10.26 -9.96
N ASN A 653 19.96 -11.36 -10.59
CA ASN A 653 20.65 -12.44 -9.90
C ASN A 653 21.99 -11.98 -9.33
N LEU A 654 22.68 -11.11 -10.07
CA LEU A 654 23.98 -10.57 -9.69
C LEU A 654 23.82 -9.57 -8.53
N LEU A 655 22.81 -8.69 -8.58
CA LEU A 655 22.44 -7.83 -7.45
C LEU A 655 21.99 -8.63 -6.22
N ASN A 656 21.20 -9.70 -6.41
CA ASN A 656 20.76 -10.57 -5.32
C ASN A 656 21.92 -11.35 -4.70
N LYS A 657 22.85 -11.83 -5.52
CA LYS A 657 24.10 -12.49 -5.08
C LYS A 657 24.88 -11.53 -4.20
N TRP A 658 25.17 -10.32 -4.67
CA TRP A 658 25.94 -9.36 -3.90
C TRP A 658 25.22 -8.86 -2.64
N ALA A 659 23.89 -8.69 -2.70
CA ALA A 659 23.10 -8.34 -1.52
C ALA A 659 23.07 -9.43 -0.43
N LYS A 660 23.39 -10.69 -0.80
CA LYS A 660 23.36 -11.84 0.10
C LYS A 660 24.76 -12.24 0.57
N ASP A 661 25.68 -12.34 -0.37
CA ASP A 661 27.01 -12.94 -0.20
C ASP A 661 28.13 -11.91 -0.29
N GLY A 662 27.81 -10.64 -0.60
CA GLY A 662 28.79 -9.60 -0.88
C GLY A 662 29.48 -9.74 -2.24
N LEU A 663 30.40 -8.82 -2.52
CA LEU A 663 31.36 -8.89 -3.60
C LEU A 663 32.49 -9.87 -3.25
N SER A 664 32.88 -10.72 -4.19
CA SER A 664 34.09 -11.55 -4.05
C SER A 664 35.36 -10.71 -4.16
N GLN A 665 36.47 -11.17 -3.60
CA GLN A 665 37.76 -10.45 -3.69
C GLN A 665 38.19 -10.13 -5.14
N ALA A 666 37.91 -11.04 -6.08
CA ALA A 666 38.18 -10.80 -7.50
C ALA A 666 37.28 -9.69 -8.09
N GLU A 667 35.99 -9.67 -7.74
CA GLU A 667 35.08 -8.58 -8.13
C GLU A 667 35.50 -7.25 -7.50
N ILE A 668 35.92 -7.25 -6.24
CA ILE A 668 36.42 -6.04 -5.55
C ILE A 668 37.66 -5.49 -6.27
N GLN A 669 38.65 -6.32 -6.59
CA GLN A 669 39.83 -5.88 -7.33
C GLN A 669 39.48 -5.39 -8.75
N GLN A 670 38.56 -6.08 -9.42
CA GLN A 670 38.07 -5.69 -10.75
C GLN A 670 37.43 -4.29 -10.71
N PHE A 671 36.55 -4.03 -9.75
CA PHE A 671 35.86 -2.74 -9.64
C PHE A 671 36.72 -1.63 -9.03
N ALA A 672 37.65 -1.97 -8.13
CA ALA A 672 38.63 -1.02 -7.60
C ALA A 672 39.57 -0.50 -8.69
N SER A 673 40.06 -1.37 -9.58
CA SER A 673 40.90 -0.94 -10.71
C SER A 673 40.15 -0.08 -11.73
N ALA A 674 38.82 -0.20 -11.80
CA ALA A 674 37.97 0.66 -12.62
C ALA A 674 37.70 2.04 -11.99
N THR A 675 37.72 2.15 -10.65
CA THR A 675 37.60 3.43 -9.95
C THR A 675 38.88 4.27 -9.98
N ASP A 676 40.05 3.67 -10.20
CA ASP A 676 41.32 4.40 -10.26
C ASP A 676 41.48 5.28 -11.53
N TRP A 677 40.55 5.19 -12.49
CA TRP A 677 40.53 6.00 -13.73
C TRP A 677 39.58 7.21 -13.68
N THR A 678 38.83 7.38 -12.58
CA THR A 678 37.96 8.55 -12.32
C THR A 678 38.57 9.47 -11.29
#